data_AF-A0A0W0V9G4-F1
#
_entry.id   AF-A0A0W0V9G4-F1
#
_cell.length_a   1.000
_cell.length_b   1.000
_cell.length_c   1.000
_cell.angle_alpha   90.00
_cell.angle_beta   90.00
_cell.angle_gamma   90.00
#
_symmetry.space_group_name_H-M   'P 1'
#
loop_
_entity.id
_entity.type
_entity.pdbx_description
1 polymer ?
#
loop_
_entity_poly.entity_id
_entity_poly.type
_entity_poly.pdbx_seq_one_letter_code
_entity_poly.pdbx_strand_id
1 'polypeptide(L)'
;MPAESAKTLLLRHIQQQYQQFLLTNDQNLVLPAVSNIPWIGRAAHKNVYTKNSIPVGAGKVNFIRKNDEFYSFQWQTNSRKLKEAVRWGIVRTESITGKVISTLGNYRLQVHESIAKGMIGNTHPLKLQLVDFYQQRFEALQGLESLVNEDNLKKNYKDAFNAYLDQLERIYSQLDEQFSNTDLKVICPQAIDRMKSDIQNDIQRAKSYLLNLHVINQETIPVPRSYNRARGRDSILEFVKQQMLQNLYEMQGINQDITYSQRRTFALTRGSLNDYIEDARKEIEDHQADLRNAVRPEHHGLYSSENDSLCYDFGEDHLHPDRQRQVLLAISFIEGADQLDLTNPDKPQVGNGFEQESLTVIAATHWKLHRNALNLIKSSAHFIFNIFKGMFLYTHPWEEETWENPNFHLQAAKLRAQASPNEPLLIKPIKFLKVLGHSLKDCFIGIRNVGAQLIIHLPAGVFNDWNSSKELQDFTTVAVEAETEIAKILDIEHSRLCHLLQQADFMPPECQENNDTPASLSETISTFAKADYHLTAGEQNDILNAIIRGFDGFSSVFTHNLFAKDPVAGLIFTAAYSVGAGAIVFPKATAAVFGQAYVNWFANFSYSMGSTKLAATIGGGSTQAQAFAAGWDSLVHGPDGLGFRFLSQIIEDPLTYGSYLAVAYGLGYVLVNGINGHPIPFLSDMLKEDLGSTPEASYAFIGAKFAIAGYELFQEHGVLHYEPIKIQFNGRELEKYRENYVLHQLEIEQFKLAFWLSSHAVTLPKLDAATLYKIERHIDKLFRPAEAAALKKILYPERQPSIAFQLFSIPLTYIPAVLRLVVALFLTLAAWINKNPHPLNPLANAFTSLKDKLSKDLSRILVAFTYACFVCFNIGSSIIKVFSYTTNMIIGRIAALFDWHPGHAMHRFFGAVHTKIRGMMEWLYPVRIIKNVVSASPAHIIREHEASYHSILESLKAVDTDSFETSDETPSSEANYSPFFSTNAPPEHQKTCASVTLDCGSF
;
A
#
# COMPACT_ATOMS: atom_id res chain seq x y z
N MET A 1 -1.35 -36.52 3.41
CA MET A 1 -1.03 -35.25 4.12
C MET A 1 -2.13 -34.94 5.15
N PRO A 2 -1.90 -34.07 6.16
CA PRO A 2 -2.86 -33.86 7.24
C PRO A 2 -3.92 -32.80 6.87
N ALA A 3 -5.20 -33.12 7.07
CA ALA A 3 -6.27 -32.12 7.13
C ALA A 3 -5.87 -30.97 8.08
N GLU A 4 -6.35 -29.75 7.80
CA GLU A 4 -5.93 -28.54 8.51
C GLU A 4 -5.97 -28.71 10.03
N SER A 5 -5.10 -27.96 10.71
CA SER A 5 -5.18 -27.88 12.15
C SER A 5 -6.58 -27.39 12.54
N ALA A 6 -7.15 -27.97 13.59
CA ALA A 6 -8.44 -27.56 14.15
C ALA A 6 -8.55 -26.04 14.34
N LYS A 7 -7.43 -25.39 14.67
CA LYS A 7 -7.31 -23.94 14.84
C LYS A 7 -7.50 -23.18 13.53
N THR A 8 -6.85 -23.65 12.46
CA THR A 8 -6.90 -23.01 11.14
C THR A 8 -8.30 -23.10 10.54
N LEU A 9 -8.95 -24.26 10.66
CA LEU A 9 -10.34 -24.45 10.23
C LEU A 9 -11.30 -23.52 10.97
N LEU A 10 -11.14 -23.42 12.29
CA LEU A 10 -11.96 -22.55 13.13
C LEU A 10 -11.76 -21.07 12.76
N LEU A 11 -10.50 -20.63 12.61
CA LEU A 11 -10.17 -19.26 12.19
C LEU A 11 -10.82 -18.90 10.86
N ARG A 12 -10.77 -19.84 9.91
CA ARG A 12 -11.32 -19.64 8.58
C ARG A 12 -12.84 -19.57 8.57
N HIS A 13 -13.51 -20.45 9.31
CA HIS A 13 -14.96 -20.39 9.49
C HIS A 13 -15.38 -19.08 10.16
N ILE A 14 -14.68 -18.65 11.21
CA ILE A 14 -14.90 -17.36 11.89
C ILE A 14 -14.75 -16.20 10.90
N GLN A 15 -13.71 -16.21 10.08
CA GLN A 15 -13.46 -15.15 9.10
C GLN A 15 -14.56 -15.08 8.04
N GLN A 16 -15.02 -16.22 7.51
CA GLN A 16 -16.10 -16.27 6.53
C GLN A 16 -17.43 -15.75 7.10
N GLN A 17 -17.82 -16.23 8.29
CA GLN A 17 -19.02 -15.79 8.98
C GLN A 17 -18.95 -14.30 9.34
N TYR A 18 -17.78 -13.84 9.78
CA TYR A 18 -17.54 -12.42 10.03
C TYR A 18 -17.69 -11.61 8.75
N GLN A 19 -16.98 -11.93 7.66
CA GLN A 19 -17.11 -11.23 6.37
C GLN A 19 -18.55 -11.18 5.86
N GLN A 20 -19.33 -12.26 6.03
CA GLN A 20 -20.74 -12.26 5.67
C GLN A 20 -21.58 -11.33 6.55
N PHE A 21 -21.35 -11.33 7.86
CA PHE A 21 -22.00 -10.41 8.81
C PHE A 21 -21.75 -8.93 8.47
N LEU A 22 -20.60 -8.61 7.88
CA LEU A 22 -20.27 -7.25 7.44
C LEU A 22 -21.11 -6.81 6.24
N LEU A 23 -21.43 -7.72 5.32
CA LEU A 23 -22.15 -7.43 4.07
C LEU A 23 -23.69 -7.55 4.17
N THR A 24 -24.19 -8.13 5.26
CA THR A 24 -25.63 -8.33 5.51
C THR A 24 -26.21 -7.25 6.42
N ASN A 25 -27.51 -7.27 6.69
CA ASN A 25 -28.16 -6.36 7.67
C ASN A 25 -28.18 -6.92 9.10
N ASP A 26 -27.53 -8.05 9.35
CA ASP A 26 -27.55 -8.72 10.66
C ASP A 26 -26.95 -7.82 11.75
N GLN A 27 -27.63 -7.65 12.88
CA GLN A 27 -27.16 -6.77 13.96
C GLN A 27 -26.21 -7.47 14.93
N ASN A 28 -26.33 -8.78 15.10
CA ASN A 28 -25.53 -9.54 16.06
C ASN A 28 -24.94 -10.78 15.40
N LEU A 29 -23.69 -11.09 15.72
CA LEU A 29 -23.01 -12.32 15.32
C LEU A 29 -22.27 -12.86 16.53
N VAL A 30 -22.54 -14.11 16.91
CA VAL A 30 -21.77 -14.78 17.96
C VAL A 30 -20.81 -15.74 17.26
N LEU A 31 -19.53 -15.70 17.61
CA LEU A 31 -18.50 -16.60 17.10
C LEU A 31 -17.76 -17.28 18.25
N PRO A 32 -17.30 -18.52 18.09
CA PRO A 32 -16.37 -19.14 19.05
C PRO A 32 -15.06 -18.34 19.12
N ALA A 33 -14.42 -18.25 20.29
CA ALA A 33 -13.11 -17.61 20.40
C ALA A 33 -11.97 -18.59 20.09
N VAL A 34 -10.94 -18.08 19.42
CA VAL A 34 -9.73 -18.83 19.08
C VAL A 34 -8.73 -18.72 20.22
N SER A 35 -8.08 -19.84 20.58
CA SER A 35 -7.06 -19.81 21.63
C SER A 35 -5.79 -19.09 21.16
N ASN A 36 -5.15 -18.36 22.06
CA ASN A 36 -3.87 -17.69 21.76
C ASN A 36 -2.69 -18.67 21.65
N ILE A 37 -2.89 -19.93 22.06
CA ILE A 37 -1.87 -20.97 22.01
C ILE A 37 -1.84 -21.63 20.64
N PRO A 38 -0.66 -21.81 20.01
CA PRO A 38 -0.55 -22.38 18.67
C PRO A 38 -1.22 -23.75 18.48
N TRP A 39 -1.13 -24.65 19.46
CA TRP A 39 -1.60 -26.05 19.34
C TRP A 39 -3.02 -26.30 19.86
N ILE A 40 -3.73 -25.26 20.30
CA ILE A 40 -5.10 -25.35 20.82
C ILE A 40 -6.00 -24.52 19.93
N GLY A 41 -6.99 -25.18 19.33
CA GLY A 41 -7.90 -24.55 18.38
C GLY A 41 -8.80 -23.49 19.01
N ARG A 42 -9.43 -23.81 20.14
CA ARG A 42 -10.47 -22.98 20.75
C ARG A 42 -10.07 -22.44 22.12
N ALA A 43 -10.59 -21.26 22.46
CA ALA A 43 -10.66 -20.80 23.83
C ALA A 43 -12.04 -21.16 24.44
N ALA A 44 -12.14 -21.13 25.77
CA ALA A 44 -13.38 -21.46 26.48
C ALA A 44 -14.47 -20.38 26.42
N HIS A 45 -14.21 -19.22 25.81
CA HIS A 45 -15.13 -18.09 25.74
C HIS A 45 -15.69 -17.89 24.31
N LYS A 46 -16.76 -17.10 24.19
CA LYS A 46 -17.36 -16.71 22.90
C LYS A 46 -17.07 -15.24 22.63
N ASN A 47 -16.98 -14.87 21.36
CA ASN A 47 -16.91 -13.49 20.90
C ASN A 47 -18.28 -13.08 20.38
N VAL A 48 -18.88 -12.05 20.99
CA VAL A 48 -20.13 -11.47 20.54
C VAL A 48 -19.81 -10.21 19.74
N TYR A 49 -20.22 -10.17 18.49
CA TYR A 49 -20.10 -9.02 17.61
C TYR A 49 -21.47 -8.34 17.49
N THR A 50 -21.49 -7.02 17.67
CA THR A 50 -22.71 -6.21 17.49
C THR A 50 -22.44 -5.11 16.47
N LYS A 51 -23.35 -4.94 15.50
CA LYS A 51 -23.27 -3.94 14.43
C LYS A 51 -24.33 -2.87 14.65
N ASN A 52 -23.88 -1.63 14.81
CA ASN A 52 -24.73 -0.46 14.90
C ASN A 52 -24.56 0.42 13.65
N SER A 53 -25.62 0.60 12.88
CA SER A 53 -25.59 1.36 11.62
C SER A 53 -26.11 2.77 11.83
N ILE A 54 -25.30 3.78 11.47
CA ILE A 54 -25.69 5.20 11.50
C ILE A 54 -25.78 5.72 10.06
N PRO A 55 -26.94 6.24 9.61
CA PRO A 55 -27.07 6.83 8.29
C PRO A 55 -26.32 8.16 8.19
N VAL A 56 -25.67 8.40 7.04
CA VAL A 56 -24.89 9.60 6.75
C VAL A 56 -25.13 9.97 5.29
N GLY A 57 -25.95 10.98 5.03
CA GLY A 57 -26.34 11.34 3.66
C GLY A 57 -27.02 10.18 2.94
N ALA A 58 -26.49 9.79 1.77
CA ALA A 58 -26.98 8.65 0.99
C ALA A 58 -26.34 7.30 1.42
N GLY A 59 -25.23 7.33 2.14
CA GLY A 59 -24.55 6.16 2.67
C GLY A 59 -24.88 5.85 4.14
N LYS A 60 -24.19 4.85 4.70
CA LYS A 60 -24.25 4.53 6.13
C LYS A 60 -22.92 4.02 6.67
N VAL A 61 -22.65 4.31 7.93
CA VAL A 61 -21.46 3.83 8.67
C VAL A 61 -21.89 2.76 9.66
N ASN A 62 -21.31 1.58 9.55
CA ASN A 62 -21.56 0.45 10.44
C ASN A 62 -20.44 0.35 11.47
N PHE A 63 -20.76 0.56 12.75
CA PHE A 63 -19.83 0.40 13.86
C PHE A 63 -19.92 -1.02 14.41
N ILE A 64 -18.79 -1.70 14.50
CA ILE A 64 -18.69 -3.09 14.96
C ILE A 64 -18.04 -3.08 16.34
N ARG A 65 -18.73 -3.67 17.31
CA ARG A 65 -18.19 -3.92 18.64
C ARG A 65 -17.98 -5.42 18.83
N LYS A 66 -16.93 -5.79 19.55
CA LYS A 66 -16.61 -7.16 19.94
C LYS A 66 -16.60 -7.23 21.47
N ASN A 67 -17.49 -8.01 22.05
CA ASN A 67 -17.70 -8.11 23.50
C ASN A 67 -17.88 -6.73 24.15
N ASP A 68 -18.75 -5.90 23.56
CA ASP A 68 -19.04 -4.52 23.96
C ASP A 68 -17.89 -3.50 23.81
N GLU A 69 -16.69 -3.93 23.42
CA GLU A 69 -15.56 -3.04 23.07
C GLU A 69 -15.58 -2.68 21.58
N PHE A 70 -15.18 -1.46 21.23
CA PHE A 70 -15.02 -1.06 19.82
C PHE A 70 -14.02 -1.99 19.11
N TYR A 71 -14.38 -2.50 17.93
CA TYR A 71 -13.53 -3.38 17.13
C TYR A 71 -13.11 -2.73 15.80
N SER A 72 -14.09 -2.32 14.98
CA SER A 72 -13.85 -1.64 13.71
C SER A 72 -15.09 -0.88 13.25
N PHE A 73 -14.99 -0.17 12.13
CA PHE A 73 -16.15 0.41 11.45
C PHE A 73 -16.02 0.25 9.95
N GLN A 74 -17.15 0.32 9.26
CA GLN A 74 -17.25 0.13 7.82
C GLN A 74 -18.12 1.20 7.22
N TRP A 75 -17.86 1.50 5.96
CA TRP A 75 -18.63 2.48 5.22
C TRP A 75 -19.27 1.85 4.00
N GLN A 76 -20.60 1.88 3.97
CA GLN A 76 -21.41 1.42 2.86
C GLN A 76 -21.88 2.62 2.05
N THR A 77 -21.45 2.70 0.80
CA THR A 77 -21.64 3.84 -0.11
C THR A 77 -21.60 3.39 -1.58
N ASN A 78 -21.49 4.32 -2.52
CA ASN A 78 -21.38 4.04 -3.96
C ASN A 78 -19.94 4.25 -4.50
N SER A 79 -19.71 3.81 -5.73
CA SER A 79 -18.40 3.88 -6.41
C SER A 79 -17.86 5.32 -6.53
N ARG A 80 -18.74 6.28 -6.84
CA ARG A 80 -18.37 7.70 -6.98
C ARG A 80 -17.84 8.29 -5.67
N LYS A 81 -18.48 7.96 -4.55
CA LYS A 81 -18.08 8.42 -3.21
C LYS A 81 -16.79 7.77 -2.74
N LEU A 82 -16.55 6.50 -3.07
CA LEU A 82 -15.25 5.87 -2.83
C LEU A 82 -14.12 6.51 -3.64
N LYS A 83 -14.37 6.86 -4.91
CA LYS A 83 -13.39 7.62 -5.70
C LYS A 83 -13.10 9.00 -5.08
N GLU A 84 -14.14 9.69 -4.61
CA GLU A 84 -13.98 10.94 -3.87
C GLU A 84 -13.17 10.72 -2.58
N ALA A 85 -13.41 9.63 -1.87
CA ALA A 85 -12.68 9.27 -0.66
C ALA A 85 -11.19 9.00 -0.88
N VAL A 86 -10.79 8.51 -2.07
CA VAL A 86 -9.38 8.46 -2.49
C VAL A 86 -8.80 9.88 -2.58
N ARG A 87 -9.53 10.84 -3.17
CA ARG A 87 -9.09 12.26 -3.22
C ARG A 87 -9.00 12.92 -1.84
N TRP A 88 -9.75 12.43 -0.86
CA TRP A 88 -9.69 12.88 0.54
C TRP A 88 -8.61 12.20 1.36
N GLY A 89 -7.97 11.16 0.84
CA GLY A 89 -6.90 10.43 1.52
C GLY A 89 -7.38 9.42 2.57
N ILE A 90 -8.67 9.08 2.59
CA ILE A 90 -9.22 8.15 3.59
C ILE A 90 -9.23 6.70 3.12
N VAL A 91 -9.34 6.44 1.81
CA VAL A 91 -9.22 5.11 1.22
C VAL A 91 -7.77 4.82 0.90
N ARG A 92 -7.28 3.64 1.31
CA ARG A 92 -5.92 3.20 1.03
C ARG A 92 -5.86 2.57 -0.35
N THR A 93 -4.98 3.09 -1.20
CA THR A 93 -4.74 2.60 -2.56
C THR A 93 -3.34 2.01 -2.69
N GLU A 94 -3.14 1.13 -3.68
CA GLU A 94 -1.85 0.47 -3.89
C GLU A 94 -1.05 1.05 -5.04
N SER A 95 -1.75 1.54 -6.07
CA SER A 95 -1.15 2.20 -7.23
C SER A 95 -0.42 3.48 -6.82
N ILE A 96 0.61 3.87 -7.57
CA ILE A 96 1.38 5.05 -7.20
C ILE A 96 0.56 6.34 -7.42
N THR A 97 -0.22 6.41 -8.49
CA THR A 97 -1.10 7.58 -8.72
C THR A 97 -2.13 7.72 -7.61
N GLY A 98 -2.78 6.61 -7.21
CA GLY A 98 -3.74 6.58 -6.09
C GLY A 98 -3.09 7.03 -4.78
N LYS A 99 -1.89 6.54 -4.46
CA LYS A 99 -1.16 6.92 -3.24
C LYS A 99 -0.82 8.41 -3.22
N VAL A 100 -0.33 8.96 -4.33
CA VAL A 100 -0.02 10.39 -4.46
C VAL A 100 -1.28 11.25 -4.28
N ILE A 101 -2.39 10.86 -4.93
CA ILE A 101 -3.69 11.54 -4.79
C ILE A 101 -4.16 11.51 -3.33
N SER A 102 -4.11 10.33 -2.70
CA SER A 102 -4.51 10.10 -1.31
C SER A 102 -3.66 10.93 -0.33
N THR A 103 -2.35 10.95 -0.51
CA THR A 103 -1.44 11.72 0.34
C THR A 103 -1.65 13.22 0.23
N LEU A 104 -1.90 13.75 -0.97
CA LEU A 104 -2.32 15.16 -1.13
C LEU A 104 -3.69 15.43 -0.51
N GLY A 105 -4.58 14.45 -0.56
CA GLY A 105 -5.92 14.49 0.04
C GLY A 105 -5.90 14.73 1.55
N ASN A 106 -4.85 14.28 2.25
CA ASN A 106 -4.69 14.54 3.68
C ASN A 106 -4.68 16.04 4.04
N TYR A 107 -4.30 16.92 3.10
CA TYR A 107 -4.47 18.37 3.28
C TYR A 107 -5.94 18.76 3.49
N ARG A 108 -6.88 18.11 2.79
CA ARG A 108 -8.32 18.33 2.98
C ARG A 108 -8.76 17.98 4.39
N LEU A 109 -8.26 16.87 4.93
CA LEU A 109 -8.58 16.45 6.29
C LEU A 109 -8.15 17.51 7.30
N GLN A 110 -6.93 18.03 7.21
CA GLN A 110 -6.45 19.09 8.09
C GLN A 110 -7.29 20.37 7.98
N VAL A 111 -7.68 20.77 6.76
CA VAL A 111 -8.55 21.94 6.55
C VAL A 111 -9.92 21.72 7.18
N HIS A 112 -10.51 20.54 7.00
CA HIS A 112 -11.83 20.23 7.54
C HIS A 112 -11.83 20.00 9.06
N GLU A 113 -10.71 19.58 9.65
CA GLU A 113 -10.53 19.61 11.11
C GLU A 113 -10.61 21.03 11.66
N SER A 114 -10.07 22.01 10.92
CA SER A 114 -10.18 23.42 11.32
C SER A 114 -11.61 23.93 11.16
N ILE A 115 -12.29 23.53 10.09
CA ILE A 115 -13.71 23.85 9.84
C ILE A 115 -14.61 23.27 10.94
N ALA A 116 -14.35 22.04 11.38
CA ALA A 116 -15.07 21.40 12.48
C ALA A 116 -14.93 22.15 13.82
N LYS A 117 -13.91 23.00 13.95
CA LYS A 117 -13.70 23.89 15.11
C LYS A 117 -14.31 25.29 14.92
N GLY A 118 -15.00 25.54 13.80
CA GLY A 118 -15.58 26.83 13.45
C GLY A 118 -14.59 27.83 12.85
N MET A 119 -13.48 27.37 12.27
CA MET A 119 -12.43 28.22 11.70
C MET A 119 -12.11 27.86 10.25
N ILE A 120 -11.75 28.86 9.45
CA ILE A 120 -11.21 28.64 8.11
C ILE A 120 -10.10 29.64 7.79
N GLY A 121 -8.99 29.13 7.25
CA GLY A 121 -7.89 29.94 6.75
C GLY A 121 -8.25 30.71 5.49
N ASN A 122 -7.85 31.97 5.43
CA ASN A 122 -8.09 32.88 4.30
C ASN A 122 -7.56 32.43 2.92
N THR A 123 -6.69 31.41 2.87
CA THR A 123 -6.13 30.87 1.61
C THR A 123 -6.50 29.41 1.38
N HIS A 124 -7.28 28.79 2.27
CA HIS A 124 -7.66 27.38 2.12
C HIS A 124 -8.50 27.11 0.88
N PRO A 125 -9.53 27.91 0.52
CA PRO A 125 -10.29 27.67 -0.71
C PRO A 125 -9.41 27.60 -1.95
N LEU A 126 -8.50 28.58 -2.09
CA LEU A 126 -7.52 28.61 -3.18
C LEU A 126 -6.59 27.40 -3.18
N LYS A 127 -6.07 27.02 -2.01
CA LYS A 127 -5.16 25.87 -1.88
C LYS A 127 -5.86 24.54 -2.13
N LEU A 128 -7.12 24.40 -1.74
CA LEU A 128 -7.94 23.24 -2.07
C LEU A 128 -8.17 23.13 -3.58
N GLN A 129 -8.49 24.24 -4.26
CA GLN A 129 -8.61 24.24 -5.72
C GLN A 129 -7.28 23.91 -6.42
N LEU A 130 -6.15 24.36 -5.88
CA LEU A 130 -4.82 23.98 -6.37
C LEU A 130 -4.59 22.47 -6.21
N VAL A 131 -4.96 21.88 -5.07
CA VAL A 131 -4.92 20.43 -4.85
C VAL A 131 -5.83 19.71 -5.84
N ASP A 132 -7.06 20.17 -6.04
CA ASP A 132 -8.01 19.61 -7.02
C ASP A 132 -7.42 19.60 -8.43
N PHE A 133 -6.83 20.72 -8.87
CA PHE A 133 -6.20 20.84 -10.18
C PHE A 133 -5.09 19.80 -10.39
N TYR A 134 -4.18 19.64 -9.43
CA TYR A 134 -3.10 18.65 -9.55
C TYR A 134 -3.58 17.21 -9.38
N GLN A 135 -4.55 16.95 -8.48
CA GLN A 135 -5.18 15.63 -8.36
C GLN A 135 -5.85 15.21 -9.68
N GLN A 136 -6.52 16.12 -10.39
CA GLN A 136 -7.09 15.85 -11.72
C GLN A 136 -6.02 15.48 -12.75
N ARG A 137 -4.87 16.19 -12.77
CA ARG A 137 -3.74 15.82 -13.64
C ARG A 137 -3.20 14.42 -13.30
N PHE A 138 -3.16 14.03 -12.03
CA PHE A 138 -2.73 12.69 -11.62
C PHE A 138 -3.75 11.60 -11.93
N GLU A 139 -5.04 11.89 -11.83
CA GLU A 139 -6.09 10.96 -12.26
C GLU A 139 -6.01 10.67 -13.76
N ALA A 140 -5.66 11.66 -14.57
CA ALA A 140 -5.47 11.45 -16.00
C ALA A 140 -4.35 10.44 -16.32
N LEU A 141 -3.36 10.30 -15.42
CA LEU A 141 -2.28 9.32 -15.56
C LEU A 141 -2.70 7.89 -15.16
N GLN A 142 -3.81 7.68 -14.47
CA GLN A 142 -4.25 6.34 -14.02
C GLN A 142 -4.48 5.39 -15.19
N GLY A 143 -5.01 5.89 -16.30
CA GLY A 143 -5.18 5.10 -17.53
C GLY A 143 -3.85 4.63 -18.12
N LEU A 144 -2.80 5.45 -18.02
CA LEU A 144 -1.45 5.07 -18.47
C LEU A 144 -0.76 4.11 -17.50
N GLU A 145 -0.94 4.30 -16.18
CA GLU A 145 -0.42 3.37 -15.17
C GLU A 145 -1.05 1.98 -15.31
N SER A 146 -2.31 1.90 -15.75
CA SER A 146 -3.00 0.61 -15.92
C SER A 146 -2.39 -0.25 -17.04
N LEU A 147 -1.59 0.33 -17.95
CA LEU A 147 -0.88 -0.41 -19.00
C LEU A 147 0.31 -1.23 -18.47
N VAL A 148 0.67 -1.06 -17.20
CA VAL A 148 1.84 -1.69 -16.58
C VAL A 148 1.63 -3.19 -16.42
N ASN A 149 2.64 -3.96 -16.82
CA ASN A 149 2.78 -5.41 -16.79
C ASN A 149 1.73 -6.20 -17.61
N GLU A 150 0.90 -5.54 -18.40
CA GLU A 150 -0.02 -6.18 -19.35
C GLU A 150 0.60 -6.37 -20.74
N ASP A 151 0.18 -7.39 -21.48
CA ASP A 151 0.58 -7.62 -22.87
C ASP A 151 -0.27 -6.74 -23.83
N ASN A 152 -0.02 -5.43 -23.76
CA ASN A 152 -0.77 -4.41 -24.50
C ASN A 152 -0.41 -4.32 -26.00
N LEU A 153 -1.44 -4.15 -26.83
CA LEU A 153 -1.30 -3.79 -28.24
C LEU A 153 -0.94 -2.31 -28.40
N LYS A 154 -0.32 -1.95 -29.54
CA LYS A 154 0.00 -0.56 -29.86
C LYS A 154 -1.25 0.34 -29.87
N LYS A 155 -2.39 -0.19 -30.33
CA LYS A 155 -3.69 0.48 -30.28
C LYS A 155 -4.07 0.89 -28.85
N ASN A 156 -4.00 -0.04 -27.89
CA ASN A 156 -4.31 0.22 -26.47
C ASN A 156 -3.47 1.38 -25.91
N TYR A 157 -2.16 1.40 -26.23
CA TYR A 157 -1.28 2.50 -25.86
C TYR A 157 -1.71 3.83 -26.48
N LYS A 158 -2.00 3.85 -27.78
CA LYS A 158 -2.44 5.05 -28.50
C LYS A 158 -3.75 5.57 -27.93
N ASP A 159 -4.71 4.70 -27.67
CA ASP A 159 -6.02 5.04 -27.11
C ASP A 159 -5.88 5.60 -25.69
N ALA A 160 -5.07 4.97 -24.83
CA ALA A 160 -4.81 5.46 -23.47
C ALA A 160 -4.08 6.82 -23.47
N PHE A 161 -3.11 7.03 -24.35
CA PHE A 161 -2.43 8.31 -24.51
C PHE A 161 -3.34 9.39 -25.08
N ASN A 162 -4.20 9.06 -26.04
CA ASN A 162 -5.19 10.00 -26.56
C ASN A 162 -6.18 10.41 -25.46
N ALA A 163 -6.68 9.46 -24.67
CA ALA A 163 -7.53 9.77 -23.52
C ALA A 163 -6.83 10.67 -22.49
N TYR A 164 -5.53 10.43 -22.23
CA TYR A 164 -4.72 11.30 -21.38
C TYR A 164 -4.58 12.72 -21.96
N LEU A 165 -4.26 12.84 -23.25
CA LEU A 165 -4.14 14.12 -23.94
C LEU A 165 -5.46 14.90 -23.96
N ASP A 166 -6.57 14.23 -24.26
CA ASP A 166 -7.91 14.83 -24.25
C ASP A 166 -8.26 15.38 -22.86
N GLN A 167 -7.91 14.65 -21.79
CA GLN A 167 -8.13 15.12 -20.42
C GLN A 167 -7.26 16.34 -20.10
N LEU A 168 -5.99 16.37 -20.52
CA LEU A 168 -5.14 17.56 -20.34
C LEU A 168 -5.67 18.77 -21.11
N GLU A 169 -6.19 18.59 -22.33
CA GLU A 169 -6.77 19.67 -23.12
C GLU A 169 -8.07 20.20 -22.49
N ARG A 170 -8.90 19.31 -21.91
CA ARG A 170 -10.07 19.72 -21.11
C ARG A 170 -9.65 20.54 -19.89
N ILE A 171 -8.68 20.05 -19.11
CA ILE A 171 -8.14 20.77 -17.94
C ILE A 171 -7.58 22.15 -18.37
N TYR A 172 -6.86 22.20 -19.49
CA TYR A 172 -6.33 23.45 -20.04
C TYR A 172 -7.45 24.47 -20.35
N SER A 173 -8.54 24.02 -20.96
CA SER A 173 -9.66 24.88 -21.35
C SER A 173 -10.46 25.41 -20.16
N GLN A 174 -10.56 24.63 -19.07
CA GLN A 174 -11.35 24.96 -17.88
C GLN A 174 -10.59 25.77 -16.83
N LEU A 175 -9.27 25.94 -16.99
CA LEU A 175 -8.40 26.51 -15.97
C LEU A 175 -8.80 27.94 -15.53
N ASP A 176 -9.17 28.82 -16.47
CA ASP A 176 -9.59 30.19 -16.15
C ASP A 176 -10.90 30.23 -15.37
N GLU A 177 -11.85 29.36 -15.73
CA GLU A 177 -13.15 29.24 -15.06
C GLU A 177 -12.98 28.67 -13.65
N GLN A 178 -12.15 27.63 -13.49
CA GLN A 178 -11.90 26.97 -12.21
C GLN A 178 -11.37 27.94 -11.13
N PHE A 179 -10.51 28.88 -11.50
CA PHE A 179 -9.91 29.86 -10.59
C PHE A 179 -10.59 31.24 -10.63
N SER A 180 -11.68 31.41 -11.40
CA SER A 180 -12.36 32.71 -11.57
C SER A 180 -12.87 33.32 -10.26
N ASN A 181 -13.33 32.46 -9.34
CA ASN A 181 -13.87 32.85 -8.02
C ASN A 181 -12.80 32.88 -6.92
N THR A 182 -11.52 32.99 -7.28
CA THR A 182 -10.41 33.04 -6.31
C THR A 182 -9.53 34.26 -6.48
N ASP A 183 -8.85 34.62 -5.39
CA ASP A 183 -7.86 35.69 -5.38
C ASP A 183 -6.54 35.33 -6.09
N LEU A 184 -6.46 34.23 -6.85
CA LEU A 184 -5.19 33.79 -7.47
C LEU A 184 -4.60 34.86 -8.39
N LYS A 185 -5.42 35.48 -9.26
CA LYS A 185 -4.98 36.56 -10.16
C LYS A 185 -4.52 37.81 -9.39
N VAL A 186 -5.05 38.01 -8.18
CA VAL A 186 -4.65 39.11 -7.30
C VAL A 186 -3.35 38.77 -6.58
N ILE A 187 -3.18 37.55 -6.08
CA ILE A 187 -2.03 37.13 -5.26
C ILE A 187 -0.79 36.82 -6.11
N CYS A 188 -0.97 36.17 -7.27
CA CYS A 188 0.08 35.79 -8.21
C CYS A 188 -0.42 35.89 -9.67
N PRO A 189 -0.30 37.06 -10.31
CA PRO A 189 -0.90 37.33 -11.62
C PRO A 189 -0.48 36.37 -12.74
N GLN A 190 0.74 35.84 -12.67
CA GLN A 190 1.30 34.93 -13.69
C GLN A 190 1.00 33.45 -13.45
N ALA A 191 0.34 33.08 -12.34
CA ALA A 191 0.17 31.68 -11.96
C ALA A 191 -0.62 30.87 -13.01
N ILE A 192 -1.70 31.44 -13.55
CA ILE A 192 -2.55 30.77 -14.54
C ILE A 192 -1.79 30.55 -15.86
N ASP A 193 -1.04 31.55 -16.33
CA ASP A 193 -0.23 31.42 -17.54
C ASP A 193 0.88 30.38 -17.37
N ARG A 194 1.50 30.32 -16.18
CA ARG A 194 2.48 29.28 -15.83
C ARG A 194 1.85 27.89 -15.83
N MET A 195 0.70 27.71 -15.19
CA MET A 195 -0.04 26.44 -15.20
C MET A 195 -0.43 26.00 -16.61
N LYS A 196 -0.87 26.94 -17.47
CA LYS A 196 -1.12 26.67 -18.90
C LYS A 196 0.13 26.19 -19.62
N SER A 197 1.27 26.87 -19.41
CA SER A 197 2.55 26.46 -19.98
C SER A 197 2.95 25.05 -19.51
N ASP A 198 2.75 24.74 -18.23
CA ASP A 198 3.07 23.44 -17.65
C ASP A 198 2.25 22.32 -18.30
N ILE A 199 0.94 22.51 -18.49
CA ILE A 199 0.08 21.54 -19.21
C ILE A 199 0.54 21.37 -20.66
N GLN A 200 0.92 22.45 -21.34
CA GLN A 200 1.47 22.35 -22.70
C GLN A 200 2.76 21.54 -22.73
N ASN A 201 3.63 21.68 -21.71
CA ASN A 201 4.85 20.88 -21.59
C ASN A 201 4.51 19.40 -21.32
N ASP A 202 3.50 19.09 -20.51
CA ASP A 202 2.98 17.72 -20.32
C ASP A 202 2.54 17.10 -21.64
N ILE A 203 1.73 17.84 -22.40
CA ILE A 203 1.22 17.42 -23.72
C ILE A 203 2.39 17.13 -24.66
N GLN A 204 3.40 18.01 -24.71
CA GLN A 204 4.59 17.82 -25.55
C GLN A 204 5.39 16.58 -25.14
N ARG A 205 5.59 16.34 -23.83
CA ARG A 205 6.28 15.15 -23.31
C ARG A 205 5.53 13.87 -23.66
N ALA A 206 4.20 13.85 -23.51
CA ALA A 206 3.37 12.71 -23.87
C ALA A 206 3.39 12.41 -25.36
N LYS A 207 3.28 13.44 -26.20
CA LYS A 207 3.43 13.32 -27.66
C LYS A 207 4.83 12.78 -28.03
N SER A 208 5.87 13.26 -27.37
CA SER A 208 7.26 12.79 -27.59
C SER A 208 7.44 11.32 -27.19
N TYR A 209 6.84 10.89 -26.07
CA TYR A 209 6.88 9.49 -25.66
C TYR A 209 6.15 8.58 -26.67
N LEU A 210 4.99 9.01 -27.17
CA LEU A 210 4.23 8.29 -28.21
C LEU A 210 4.97 8.24 -29.56
N LEU A 211 5.71 9.29 -29.91
CA LEU A 211 6.59 9.28 -31.09
C LEU A 211 7.76 8.30 -30.93
N ASN A 212 8.31 8.14 -29.73
CA ASN A 212 9.37 7.14 -29.50
C ASN A 212 8.86 5.70 -29.66
N LEU A 213 7.55 5.46 -29.49
CA LEU A 213 6.89 4.18 -29.78
C LEU A 213 6.74 3.90 -31.30
N HIS A 214 6.91 4.90 -32.20
CA HIS A 214 6.65 4.77 -33.64
C HIS A 214 7.70 4.00 -34.46
N VAL A 215 8.76 3.46 -33.85
CA VAL A 215 9.78 2.66 -34.58
C VAL A 215 9.20 1.34 -35.16
N ILE A 216 7.94 1.00 -34.86
CA ILE A 216 7.25 -0.21 -35.34
C ILE A 216 5.92 0.22 -36.01
N ASN A 217 5.81 0.09 -37.35
CA ASN A 217 4.75 0.70 -38.16
C ASN A 217 3.37 -0.01 -38.15
N GLN A 218 3.23 -1.20 -37.56
CA GLN A 218 1.95 -1.95 -37.59
C GLN A 218 1.21 -1.85 -36.24
N GLU A 219 -0.09 -1.51 -36.28
CA GLU A 219 -0.95 -1.32 -35.08
C GLU A 219 -1.31 -2.63 -34.36
N THR A 220 -1.16 -3.77 -35.05
CA THR A 220 -1.41 -5.13 -34.54
C THR A 220 -0.21 -5.77 -33.83
N ILE A 221 0.97 -5.11 -33.84
CA ILE A 221 2.16 -5.66 -33.18
C ILE A 221 2.12 -5.35 -31.68
N PRO A 222 2.39 -6.34 -30.80
CA PRO A 222 2.58 -6.11 -29.38
C PRO A 222 3.67 -5.08 -29.11
N VAL A 223 3.42 -4.15 -28.19
CA VAL A 223 4.41 -3.15 -27.80
C VAL A 223 5.64 -3.88 -27.22
N PRO A 224 6.88 -3.40 -27.49
CA PRO A 224 8.06 -4.03 -26.92
C PRO A 224 7.93 -4.11 -25.39
N ARG A 225 8.18 -5.30 -24.86
CA ARG A 225 8.07 -5.60 -23.43
C ARG A 225 8.89 -4.68 -22.51
N SER A 226 9.74 -3.79 -23.00
CA SER A 226 10.44 -2.75 -22.21
C SER A 226 9.51 -1.62 -21.76
N TYR A 227 8.50 -1.26 -22.57
CA TYR A 227 7.58 -0.16 -22.29
C TYR A 227 6.50 -0.57 -21.27
N ASN A 228 6.00 -1.81 -21.35
CA ASN A 228 4.97 -2.30 -20.44
C ASN A 228 5.53 -2.67 -19.05
N ARG A 229 6.85 -2.62 -18.81
CA ARG A 229 7.38 -3.02 -17.49
C ARG A 229 7.05 -1.99 -16.43
N ALA A 230 7.01 -2.42 -15.19
CA ALA A 230 6.98 -1.52 -14.04
C ALA A 230 8.32 -0.81 -13.73
N ARG A 231 9.44 -1.21 -14.34
CA ARG A 231 10.78 -0.63 -14.12
C ARG A 231 11.59 -0.53 -15.41
N GLY A 232 12.57 0.37 -15.41
CA GLY A 232 13.48 0.64 -16.52
C GLY A 232 13.17 1.96 -17.22
N ARG A 233 14.16 2.51 -17.92
CA ARG A 233 14.11 3.87 -18.50
C ARG A 233 12.91 4.13 -19.41
N ASP A 234 12.54 3.16 -20.24
CA ASP A 234 11.45 3.32 -21.22
C ASP A 234 10.08 2.89 -20.67
N SER A 235 10.03 2.44 -19.41
CA SER A 235 8.81 1.98 -18.73
C SER A 235 7.74 3.08 -18.72
N ILE A 236 6.49 2.67 -18.97
CA ILE A 236 5.32 3.56 -18.83
C ILE A 236 5.14 4.00 -17.38
N LEU A 237 5.44 3.13 -16.39
CA LEU A 237 5.38 3.52 -14.98
C LEU A 237 6.43 4.59 -14.64
N GLU A 238 7.63 4.48 -15.22
CA GLU A 238 8.67 5.50 -15.01
C GLU A 238 8.28 6.84 -15.68
N PHE A 239 7.65 6.81 -16.86
CA PHE A 239 7.05 8.01 -17.44
C PHE A 239 5.99 8.64 -16.52
N VAL A 240 5.05 7.83 -16.01
CA VAL A 240 4.01 8.28 -15.06
C VAL A 240 4.65 8.90 -13.81
N LYS A 241 5.65 8.27 -13.21
CA LYS A 241 6.39 8.80 -12.05
C LYS A 241 7.11 10.11 -12.34
N GLN A 242 7.74 10.24 -13.51
CA GLN A 242 8.42 11.47 -13.90
C GLN A 242 7.45 12.63 -14.09
N GLN A 243 6.29 12.37 -14.72
CA GLN A 243 5.24 13.39 -14.87
C GLN A 243 4.68 13.80 -13.50
N MET A 244 4.36 12.83 -12.64
CA MET A 244 3.87 13.14 -11.29
C MET A 244 4.89 13.97 -10.49
N LEU A 245 6.17 13.58 -10.54
CA LEU A 245 7.23 14.27 -9.83
C LEU A 245 7.39 15.72 -10.31
N GLN A 246 7.40 15.96 -11.63
CA GLN A 246 7.48 17.31 -12.21
C GLN A 246 6.28 18.16 -11.78
N ASN A 247 5.08 17.62 -11.88
CA ASN A 247 3.84 18.29 -11.48
C ASN A 247 3.85 18.64 -9.98
N LEU A 248 4.38 17.78 -9.09
CA LEU A 248 4.52 18.09 -7.67
C LEU A 248 5.53 19.22 -7.42
N TYR A 249 6.64 19.31 -8.18
CA TYR A 249 7.56 20.45 -8.12
C TYR A 249 6.89 21.75 -8.63
N GLU A 250 6.15 21.68 -9.73
CA GLU A 250 5.38 22.82 -10.26
C GLU A 250 4.37 23.33 -9.22
N MET A 251 3.61 22.41 -8.62
CA MET A 251 2.65 22.71 -7.55
C MET A 251 3.33 23.35 -6.35
N GLN A 252 4.49 22.82 -5.94
CA GLN A 252 5.27 23.38 -4.84
C GLN A 252 5.70 24.82 -5.13
N GLY A 253 6.16 25.08 -6.35
CA GLY A 253 6.58 26.42 -6.78
C GLY A 253 5.44 27.43 -6.76
N ILE A 254 4.26 27.06 -7.28
CA ILE A 254 3.06 27.92 -7.26
C ILE A 254 2.58 28.15 -5.82
N ASN A 255 2.52 27.09 -4.99
CA ASN A 255 2.13 27.23 -3.58
C ASN A 255 3.11 28.13 -2.81
N GLN A 256 4.41 28.11 -3.11
CA GLN A 256 5.38 29.01 -2.50
C GLN A 256 5.18 30.46 -2.96
N ASP A 257 4.96 30.69 -4.25
CA ASP A 257 4.66 32.04 -4.78
C ASP A 257 3.38 32.61 -4.14
N ILE A 258 2.34 31.79 -3.94
CA ILE A 258 1.11 32.16 -3.21
C ILE A 258 1.41 32.45 -1.73
N THR A 259 2.23 31.62 -1.08
CA THR A 259 2.48 31.69 0.36
C THR A 259 3.32 32.92 0.75
N TYR A 260 4.28 33.32 -0.10
CA TYR A 260 5.19 34.45 0.17
C TYR A 260 4.78 35.78 -0.47
N SER A 261 3.62 35.86 -1.12
CA SER A 261 3.12 37.11 -1.70
C SER A 261 2.94 38.20 -0.64
N GLN A 262 3.42 39.42 -0.92
CA GLN A 262 3.25 40.59 -0.02
C GLN A 262 1.79 41.00 0.14
N ARG A 263 0.91 40.58 -0.78
CA ARG A 263 -0.52 40.88 -0.77
C ARG A 263 -1.27 40.09 0.31
N ARG A 264 -0.56 39.27 1.09
CA ARG A 264 -1.05 38.51 2.25
C ARG A 264 -0.39 38.99 3.54
N THR A 265 -1.11 38.85 4.66
CA THR A 265 -0.52 38.95 6.00
C THR A 265 0.67 37.98 6.16
N PHE A 266 1.80 38.53 6.61
CA PHE A 266 3.11 37.88 6.77
C PHE A 266 3.06 36.39 7.17
N ALA A 267 3.65 35.52 6.34
CA ALA A 267 3.86 34.10 6.64
C ALA A 267 5.34 33.85 6.99
N LEU A 268 5.60 33.38 8.21
CA LEU A 268 6.96 33.08 8.67
C LEU A 268 7.54 31.80 7.98
N THR A 269 6.68 30.86 7.58
CA THR A 269 7.06 29.51 7.09
C THR A 269 6.37 29.12 5.77
N ARG A 270 6.74 27.96 5.21
CA ARG A 270 6.32 27.44 3.88
C ARG A 270 4.84 27.03 3.76
N GLY A 271 4.09 26.99 4.87
CA GLY A 271 2.66 26.66 4.95
C GLY A 271 2.35 25.16 4.80
N SER A 272 1.30 24.68 5.47
CA SER A 272 0.98 23.24 5.63
C SER A 272 0.81 22.43 4.34
N LEU A 273 0.34 23.04 3.24
CA LEU A 273 0.21 22.34 1.95
C LEU A 273 1.58 21.82 1.45
N ASN A 274 2.67 22.52 1.77
CA ASN A 274 4.00 22.09 1.34
C ASN A 274 4.37 20.72 1.92
N ASP A 275 3.98 20.42 3.16
CA ASP A 275 4.32 19.16 3.83
C ASP A 275 3.67 17.96 3.13
N TYR A 276 2.42 18.12 2.68
CA TYR A 276 1.72 17.07 1.92
C TYR A 276 2.26 16.90 0.50
N ILE A 277 2.75 17.97 -0.14
CA ILE A 277 3.45 17.88 -1.44
C ILE A 277 4.76 17.10 -1.28
N GLU A 278 5.51 17.36 -0.20
CA GLU A 278 6.71 16.59 0.13
C GLU A 278 6.35 15.12 0.39
N ASP A 279 5.36 14.85 1.25
CA ASP A 279 4.92 13.49 1.56
C ASP A 279 4.48 12.74 0.30
N ALA A 280 3.76 13.41 -0.61
CA ALA A 280 3.37 12.83 -1.90
C ALA A 280 4.56 12.53 -2.80
N ARG A 281 5.63 13.33 -2.76
CA ARG A 281 6.88 13.00 -3.48
C ARG A 281 7.60 11.82 -2.87
N LYS A 282 7.62 11.74 -1.54
CA LYS A 282 8.19 10.59 -0.84
C LYS A 282 7.48 9.30 -1.22
N GLU A 283 6.15 9.31 -1.37
CA GLU A 283 5.43 8.15 -1.92
C GLU A 283 5.99 7.70 -3.28
N ILE A 284 6.37 8.63 -4.18
CA ILE A 284 6.98 8.29 -5.49
C ILE A 284 8.41 7.76 -5.34
N GLU A 285 9.19 8.33 -4.42
CA GLU A 285 10.57 7.92 -4.14
C GLU A 285 10.61 6.51 -3.51
N ASP A 286 9.76 6.26 -2.51
CA ASP A 286 9.71 5.02 -1.72
C ASP A 286 8.97 3.89 -2.44
N HIS A 287 8.17 4.19 -3.48
CA HIS A 287 7.34 3.18 -4.13
C HIS A 287 8.15 2.08 -4.82
N GLN A 288 8.03 0.88 -4.27
CA GLN A 288 8.55 -0.36 -4.82
C GLN A 288 7.51 -0.97 -5.76
N ALA A 289 7.71 -0.75 -7.06
CA ALA A 289 6.80 -1.24 -8.09
C ALA A 289 6.81 -2.78 -8.20
N ASP A 290 5.61 -3.37 -8.29
CA ASP A 290 5.44 -4.79 -8.59
C ASP A 290 5.94 -5.09 -10.01
N LEU A 291 6.83 -6.07 -10.16
CA LEU A 291 7.51 -6.37 -11.43
C LEU A 291 6.71 -7.30 -12.35
N ARG A 292 5.61 -7.87 -11.85
CA ARG A 292 4.90 -8.98 -12.50
C ARG A 292 3.39 -8.78 -12.57
N ASN A 293 2.76 -8.24 -11.54
CA ASN A 293 1.31 -8.06 -11.55
C ASN A 293 0.91 -6.78 -12.29
N ALA A 294 -0.14 -6.87 -13.10
CA ALA A 294 -0.76 -5.72 -13.75
C ALA A 294 -1.45 -4.80 -12.75
N VAL A 295 -1.44 -3.50 -13.05
CA VAL A 295 -2.15 -2.48 -12.26
C VAL A 295 -3.56 -2.32 -12.80
N ARG A 296 -4.53 -2.81 -12.05
CA ARG A 296 -5.98 -2.69 -12.35
C ARG A 296 -6.65 -1.44 -11.77
N PRO A 297 -7.84 -1.04 -12.28
CA PRO A 297 -8.67 0.04 -11.74
C PRO A 297 -8.88 0.00 -10.22
N GLU A 298 -9.09 -1.17 -9.63
CA GLU A 298 -9.36 -1.33 -8.20
C GLU A 298 -8.14 -0.92 -7.34
N HIS A 299 -6.91 -1.06 -7.86
CA HIS A 299 -5.70 -0.60 -7.16
C HIS A 299 -5.58 0.93 -7.11
N HIS A 300 -6.26 1.63 -8.04
CA HIS A 300 -6.42 3.09 -8.03
C HIS A 300 -7.57 3.54 -7.12
N GLY A 301 -8.34 2.60 -6.56
CA GLY A 301 -9.56 2.86 -5.81
C GLY A 301 -10.81 3.09 -6.69
N LEU A 302 -10.77 2.62 -7.95
CA LEU A 302 -11.92 2.63 -8.86
C LEU A 302 -12.65 1.29 -8.76
N TYR A 303 -13.65 1.22 -7.88
CA TYR A 303 -14.44 0.02 -7.65
C TYR A 303 -15.75 0.05 -8.43
N SER A 304 -16.19 -1.10 -8.93
CA SER A 304 -17.49 -1.28 -9.60
C SER A 304 -18.31 -2.37 -8.91
N SER A 305 -19.63 -2.25 -8.93
CA SER A 305 -20.56 -3.23 -8.35
C SER A 305 -21.83 -3.32 -9.19
N GLU A 306 -22.37 -4.52 -9.36
CA GLU A 306 -23.65 -4.76 -10.06
C GLU A 306 -24.84 -4.17 -9.30
N ASN A 307 -24.78 -4.12 -7.96
CA ASN A 307 -25.87 -3.66 -7.08
C ASN A 307 -25.70 -2.20 -6.61
N ASP A 308 -24.73 -1.45 -7.15
CA ASP A 308 -24.39 -0.05 -6.86
C ASP A 308 -24.01 0.30 -5.39
N SER A 309 -24.16 -0.65 -4.45
CA SER A 309 -23.72 -0.55 -3.05
C SER A 309 -22.41 -1.30 -2.81
N LEU A 310 -21.40 -0.56 -2.36
CA LEU A 310 -20.06 -1.02 -2.03
C LEU A 310 -19.77 -0.79 -0.54
N CYS A 311 -19.09 -1.75 0.09
CA CYS A 311 -18.67 -1.68 1.49
C CYS A 311 -17.15 -1.63 1.59
N TYR A 312 -16.61 -0.57 2.19
CA TYR A 312 -15.18 -0.46 2.52
C TYR A 312 -14.97 -0.74 4.01
N ASP A 313 -14.06 -1.66 4.33
CA ASP A 313 -13.76 -2.07 5.71
C ASP A 313 -12.49 -1.40 6.25
N PHE A 314 -12.65 -0.42 7.14
CA PHE A 314 -11.53 0.26 7.78
C PHE A 314 -10.85 -0.58 8.87
N GLY A 315 -11.39 -1.77 9.19
CA GLY A 315 -10.75 -2.72 10.11
C GLY A 315 -9.42 -3.28 9.57
N GLU A 316 -9.30 -3.43 8.25
CA GLU A 316 -8.07 -3.91 7.59
C GLU A 316 -6.97 -2.84 7.55
N ASP A 317 -7.33 -1.56 7.69
CA ASP A 317 -6.40 -0.42 7.67
C ASP A 317 -5.69 -0.18 9.01
N HIS A 318 -6.11 -0.86 10.09
CA HIS A 318 -5.55 -0.74 11.45
C HIS A 318 -5.39 0.71 11.94
N LEU A 319 -6.42 1.55 11.70
CA LEU A 319 -6.40 2.97 12.02
C LEU A 319 -6.30 3.25 13.53
N HIS A 320 -5.40 4.16 13.92
CA HIS A 320 -5.35 4.73 15.27
C HIS A 320 -6.59 5.61 15.59
N PRO A 321 -6.98 5.78 16.87
CA PRO A 321 -8.18 6.52 17.26
C PRO A 321 -8.33 7.93 16.67
N ASP A 322 -7.23 8.69 16.56
CA ASP A 322 -7.25 10.03 15.95
C ASP A 322 -7.52 9.95 14.45
N ARG A 323 -6.90 8.99 13.76
CA ARG A 323 -7.12 8.77 12.33
C ARG A 323 -8.54 8.28 12.05
N GLN A 324 -9.11 7.44 12.92
CA GLN A 324 -10.52 7.04 12.81
C GLN A 324 -11.44 8.25 12.83
N ARG A 325 -11.20 9.22 13.73
CA ARG A 325 -11.99 10.46 13.81
C ARG A 325 -11.84 11.35 12.59
N GLN A 326 -10.64 11.45 12.03
CA GLN A 326 -10.42 12.13 10.74
C GLN A 326 -11.19 11.49 9.61
N VAL A 327 -11.19 10.15 9.53
CA VAL A 327 -11.94 9.41 8.51
C VAL A 327 -13.45 9.62 8.66
N LEU A 328 -13.97 9.55 9.89
CA LEU A 328 -15.39 9.77 10.16
C LEU A 328 -15.84 11.21 9.86
N LEU A 329 -14.97 12.20 10.13
CA LEU A 329 -15.19 13.59 9.71
C LEU A 329 -15.30 13.69 8.19
N ALA A 330 -14.37 13.09 7.46
CA ALA A 330 -14.36 13.11 6.00
C ALA A 330 -15.59 12.43 5.40
N ILE A 331 -16.00 11.27 5.92
CA ILE A 331 -17.20 10.56 5.46
C ILE A 331 -18.43 11.47 5.53
N SER A 332 -18.57 12.27 6.58
CA SER A 332 -19.69 13.20 6.73
C SER A 332 -19.77 14.25 5.62
N PHE A 333 -18.62 14.83 5.25
CA PHE A 333 -18.53 15.81 4.15
C PHE A 333 -18.66 15.15 2.77
N ILE A 334 -18.04 13.98 2.57
CA ILE A 334 -18.11 13.25 1.30
C ILE A 334 -19.56 12.83 1.03
N GLU A 335 -20.28 12.31 2.01
CA GLU A 335 -21.69 11.95 1.87
C GLU A 335 -22.64 13.17 1.75
N GLY A 336 -22.11 14.39 1.94
CA GLY A 336 -22.86 15.63 1.85
C GLY A 336 -23.79 15.88 3.04
N ALA A 337 -23.61 15.16 4.15
CA ALA A 337 -24.34 15.40 5.39
C ALA A 337 -23.90 16.73 6.05
N ASP A 338 -22.59 17.00 6.00
CA ASP A 338 -22.02 18.31 6.31
C ASP A 338 -21.57 19.00 5.02
N GLN A 339 -21.84 20.29 4.86
CA GLN A 339 -21.56 21.05 3.65
C GLN A 339 -20.89 22.39 3.96
N LEU A 340 -19.94 22.79 3.12
CA LEU A 340 -19.23 24.06 3.21
C LEU A 340 -19.73 25.01 2.12
N ASP A 341 -20.26 26.16 2.52
CA ASP A 341 -20.67 27.24 1.62
C ASP A 341 -19.61 28.36 1.63
N LEU A 342 -19.02 28.58 0.44
CA LEU A 342 -17.98 29.58 0.18
C LEU A 342 -18.47 30.70 -0.76
N THR A 343 -19.77 30.79 -1.03
CA THR A 343 -20.34 31.83 -1.91
C THR A 343 -20.00 33.25 -1.45
N ASN A 344 -19.91 33.47 -0.14
CA ASN A 344 -19.40 34.71 0.44
C ASN A 344 -18.02 34.49 1.11
N PRO A 345 -16.92 34.88 0.45
CA PRO A 345 -15.56 34.62 0.97
C PRO A 345 -15.25 35.38 2.27
N ASP A 346 -15.94 36.48 2.57
CA ASP A 346 -15.76 37.24 3.81
C ASP A 346 -16.51 36.61 5.00
N LYS A 347 -17.53 35.80 4.73
CA LYS A 347 -18.36 35.11 5.73
C LYS A 347 -18.69 33.68 5.28
N PRO A 348 -17.69 32.80 5.18
CA PRO A 348 -17.90 31.41 4.83
C PRO A 348 -18.77 30.72 5.88
N GLN A 349 -19.62 29.78 5.45
CA GLN A 349 -20.57 29.08 6.32
C GLN A 349 -20.39 27.57 6.22
N VAL A 350 -20.70 26.86 7.31
CA VAL A 350 -20.81 25.40 7.33
C VAL A 350 -22.22 25.02 7.74
N GLY A 351 -22.79 23.99 7.12
CA GLY A 351 -24.12 23.49 7.45
C GLY A 351 -24.16 21.98 7.63
N ASN A 352 -25.15 21.50 8.38
CA ASN A 352 -25.42 20.09 8.67
C ASN A 352 -26.66 19.55 7.93
N GLY A 353 -27.04 20.22 6.82
CA GLY A 353 -28.24 19.95 6.02
C GLY A 353 -29.52 20.63 6.52
N PHE A 354 -29.58 21.06 7.79
CA PHE A 354 -30.75 21.72 8.37
C PHE A 354 -30.47 23.17 8.79
N GLU A 355 -29.31 23.39 9.42
CA GLU A 355 -28.87 24.67 9.94
C GLU A 355 -27.52 25.06 9.29
N GLN A 356 -27.22 26.35 9.28
CA GLN A 356 -25.97 26.91 8.79
C GLN A 356 -25.36 27.84 9.82
N GLU A 357 -24.03 27.90 9.85
CA GLU A 357 -23.29 28.69 10.81
C GLU A 357 -22.04 29.33 10.20
N SER A 358 -21.72 30.55 10.62
CA SER A 358 -20.56 31.29 10.12
C SER A 358 -19.24 30.81 10.71
N LEU A 359 -18.27 30.60 9.83
CA LEU A 359 -16.89 30.28 10.18
C LEU A 359 -16.08 31.55 10.44
N THR A 360 -15.19 31.48 11.42
CA THR A 360 -14.24 32.57 11.68
C THR A 360 -13.07 32.48 10.72
N VAL A 361 -12.90 33.49 9.87
CA VAL A 361 -11.73 33.58 8.98
C VAL A 361 -10.50 33.90 9.79
N ILE A 362 -9.50 33.03 9.73
CA ILE A 362 -8.20 33.21 10.40
C ILE A 362 -7.10 33.41 9.37
N ALA A 363 -6.09 34.20 9.72
CA ALA A 363 -4.84 34.17 8.97
C ALA A 363 -4.29 32.75 9.08
N ALA A 364 -4.09 32.06 7.95
CA ALA A 364 -3.57 30.69 7.95
C ALA A 364 -2.10 30.66 8.44
N THR A 365 -1.94 30.64 9.77
CA THR A 365 -0.70 30.42 10.52
C THR A 365 -0.87 29.14 11.35
N HIS A 366 0.19 28.34 11.48
CA HIS A 366 0.19 27.06 12.19
C HIS A 366 -0.08 27.16 13.71
N TRP A 367 -0.15 28.38 14.26
CA TRP A 367 -0.20 28.61 15.70
C TRP A 367 -1.62 28.73 16.26
N LYS A 368 -2.60 29.04 15.41
CA LYS A 368 -3.99 29.21 15.84
C LYS A 368 -4.77 27.91 15.64
N LEU A 369 -4.65 27.00 16.62
CA LEU A 369 -5.34 25.70 16.62
C LEU A 369 -6.74 25.72 17.24
N HIS A 370 -7.09 26.81 17.91
CA HIS A 370 -8.35 27.01 18.63
C HIS A 370 -8.98 28.35 18.25
N ARG A 371 -10.33 28.43 18.30
CA ARG A 371 -11.07 29.63 17.90
C ARG A 371 -10.68 30.85 18.74
N ASN A 372 -10.45 30.63 20.03
CA ASN A 372 -10.03 31.66 21.00
C ASN A 372 -9.11 31.09 22.10
N ALA A 373 -8.51 31.98 22.91
CA ALA A 373 -7.60 31.59 23.99
C ALA A 373 -8.28 30.79 25.12
N LEU A 374 -9.57 31.03 25.38
CA LEU A 374 -10.34 30.28 26.38
C LEU A 374 -10.44 28.80 25.99
N ASN A 375 -10.69 28.53 24.71
CA ASN A 375 -10.76 27.18 24.14
C ASN A 375 -9.40 26.48 24.20
N LEU A 376 -8.30 27.20 23.93
CA LEU A 376 -6.96 26.67 24.13
C LEU A 376 -6.73 26.26 25.59
N ILE A 377 -7.14 27.09 26.55
CA ILE A 377 -7.02 26.77 27.99
C ILE A 377 -7.90 25.57 28.35
N LYS A 378 -9.14 25.51 27.87
CA LYS A 378 -10.05 24.37 28.08
C LYS A 378 -9.48 23.08 27.49
N SER A 379 -8.98 23.14 26.26
CA SER A 379 -8.29 22.04 25.59
C SER A 379 -7.13 21.54 26.42
N SER A 380 -6.25 22.46 26.84
CA SER A 380 -5.05 22.15 27.64
C SER A 380 -5.41 21.58 29.00
N ALA A 381 -6.44 22.13 29.66
CA ALA A 381 -6.93 21.62 30.94
C ALA A 381 -7.56 20.23 30.80
N HIS A 382 -8.36 20.02 29.76
CA HIS A 382 -8.98 18.72 29.49
C HIS A 382 -7.93 17.67 29.10
N PHE A 383 -6.92 18.08 28.33
CA PHE A 383 -5.75 17.29 28.00
C PHE A 383 -5.01 16.87 29.27
N ILE A 384 -4.64 17.81 30.15
CA ILE A 384 -3.97 17.50 31.42
C ILE A 384 -4.82 16.56 32.28
N PHE A 385 -6.13 16.82 32.38
CA PHE A 385 -7.05 15.96 33.11
C PHE A 385 -7.12 14.55 32.51
N ASN A 386 -7.10 14.43 31.18
CA ASN A 386 -7.11 13.16 30.47
C ASN A 386 -5.81 12.36 30.67
N ILE A 387 -4.66 12.99 30.92
CA ILE A 387 -3.44 12.28 31.33
C ILE A 387 -3.71 11.51 32.63
N PHE A 388 -4.26 12.20 33.64
CA PHE A 388 -4.52 11.59 34.93
C PHE A 388 -5.66 10.58 34.89
N LYS A 389 -6.75 10.91 34.20
CA LYS A 389 -7.90 10.01 34.01
C LYS A 389 -7.52 8.78 33.18
N GLY A 390 -6.73 8.98 32.13
CA GLY A 390 -6.23 7.95 31.21
C GLY A 390 -5.38 6.88 31.88
N MET A 391 -4.82 7.14 33.08
CA MET A 391 -4.19 6.08 33.87
C MET A 391 -5.15 4.94 34.23
N PHE A 392 -6.43 5.26 34.47
CA PHE A 392 -7.39 4.33 35.06
C PHE A 392 -8.64 4.09 34.21
N LEU A 393 -9.05 5.06 33.40
CA LEU A 393 -10.32 5.06 32.68
C LEU A 393 -10.11 5.41 31.22
N TYR A 394 -10.96 4.85 30.35
CA TYR A 394 -11.05 5.27 28.95
C TYR A 394 -11.27 6.79 28.83
N THR A 395 -10.52 7.43 27.94
CA THR A 395 -10.62 8.86 27.69
C THR A 395 -10.99 9.13 26.24
N HIS A 396 -11.75 10.20 26.04
CA HIS A 396 -11.99 10.78 24.73
C HIS A 396 -11.27 12.13 24.71
N PRO A 397 -10.55 12.48 23.63
CA PRO A 397 -10.01 13.82 23.49
C PRO A 397 -11.13 14.85 23.45
N TRP A 398 -10.79 16.07 23.83
CA TRP A 398 -11.72 17.16 23.72
C TRP A 398 -11.96 17.49 22.25
N GLU A 399 -13.21 17.34 21.79
CA GLU A 399 -13.62 17.82 20.47
C GLU A 399 -14.13 19.25 20.61
N GLU A 400 -13.40 20.20 20.02
CA GLU A 400 -13.79 21.60 20.00
C GLU A 400 -14.91 21.80 18.99
N GLU A 401 -16.15 21.91 19.50
CA GLU A 401 -17.29 22.46 18.78
C GLU A 401 -17.65 23.79 19.42
N THR A 402 -17.04 24.87 18.95
CA THR A 402 -17.37 26.22 19.42
C THR A 402 -18.08 27.01 18.35
N TRP A 403 -19.39 26.86 18.41
CA TRP A 403 -20.40 27.46 17.57
C TRP A 403 -20.96 28.73 18.25
N GLU A 404 -21.36 29.72 17.46
CA GLU A 404 -22.21 30.83 17.90
C GLU A 404 -23.59 30.34 18.34
N ASN A 405 -24.16 29.35 17.64
CA ASN A 405 -25.35 28.62 18.07
C ASN A 405 -24.95 27.38 18.90
N PRO A 406 -25.22 27.33 20.21
CA PRO A 406 -24.82 26.19 21.05
C PRO A 406 -25.55 24.88 20.72
N ASN A 407 -26.65 24.94 19.95
CA ASN A 407 -27.41 23.74 19.53
C ASN A 407 -26.95 23.20 18.18
N PHE A 408 -26.14 23.96 17.44
CA PHE A 408 -25.60 23.50 16.17
C PHE A 408 -24.53 22.44 16.43
N HIS A 409 -24.63 21.32 15.74
CA HIS A 409 -23.62 20.26 15.77
C HIS A 409 -23.48 19.69 14.37
N LEU A 410 -22.26 19.37 13.97
CA LEU A 410 -22.00 18.67 12.71
C LEU A 410 -22.40 17.20 12.84
N GLN A 411 -22.88 16.60 11.75
CA GLN A 411 -23.14 15.16 11.74
C GLN A 411 -21.83 14.37 12.00
N ALA A 412 -20.69 14.93 11.59
CA ALA A 412 -19.36 14.43 11.91
C ALA A 412 -19.10 14.29 13.42
N ALA A 413 -19.62 15.16 14.28
CA ALA A 413 -19.42 15.05 15.72
C ALA A 413 -20.15 13.84 16.31
N LYS A 414 -21.36 13.56 15.83
CA LYS A 414 -22.11 12.35 16.18
C LYS A 414 -21.38 11.06 15.78
N LEU A 415 -20.74 11.07 14.61
CA LEU A 415 -19.93 9.94 14.14
C LEU A 415 -18.65 9.77 14.96
N ARG A 416 -17.91 10.85 15.18
CA ARG A 416 -16.65 10.84 15.93
C ARG A 416 -16.82 10.40 17.38
N ALA A 417 -17.97 10.68 18.01
CA ALA A 417 -18.32 10.17 19.33
C ALA A 417 -18.37 8.63 19.42
N GLN A 418 -18.49 7.92 18.28
CA GLN A 418 -18.47 6.45 18.21
C GLN A 418 -17.06 5.88 17.94
N ALA A 419 -16.06 6.72 17.66
CA ALA A 419 -14.69 6.27 17.45
C ALA A 419 -14.12 5.62 18.70
N SER A 420 -13.09 4.78 18.54
CA SER A 420 -12.44 4.13 19.67
C SER A 420 -11.96 5.16 20.72
N PRO A 421 -12.25 4.94 22.01
CA PRO A 421 -11.64 5.74 23.06
C PRO A 421 -10.14 5.43 23.16
N ASN A 422 -9.38 6.37 23.72
CA ASN A 422 -8.01 6.11 24.10
C ASN A 422 -8.01 5.11 25.26
N GLU A 423 -7.33 3.97 25.07
CA GLU A 423 -7.29 2.91 26.08
C GLU A 423 -6.49 3.34 27.31
N PRO A 424 -6.95 3.02 28.52
CA PRO A 424 -6.23 3.38 29.73
C PRO A 424 -4.97 2.55 29.96
N LEU A 425 -4.02 3.21 30.62
CA LEU A 425 -2.63 2.79 30.74
C LEU A 425 -2.44 1.45 31.46
N LEU A 426 -3.20 1.23 32.54
CA LEU A 426 -3.12 0.00 33.32
C LEU A 426 -3.86 -1.18 32.67
N ILE A 427 -4.75 -0.93 31.71
CA ILE A 427 -5.48 -2.02 31.04
C ILE A 427 -4.57 -2.80 30.09
N LYS A 428 -3.56 -2.20 29.46
CA LYS A 428 -2.62 -2.91 28.57
C LYS A 428 -1.86 -4.06 29.27
N PRO A 429 -1.18 -3.85 30.42
CA PRO A 429 -0.54 -4.94 31.15
C PRO A 429 -1.55 -5.92 31.75
N ILE A 430 -2.76 -5.48 32.13
CA ILE A 430 -3.83 -6.38 32.58
C ILE A 430 -4.34 -7.27 31.44
N LYS A 431 -4.54 -6.71 30.24
CA LYS A 431 -4.89 -7.46 29.02
C LYS A 431 -3.78 -8.45 28.69
N PHE A 432 -2.50 -8.05 28.79
CA PHE A 432 -1.37 -8.96 28.65
C PHE A 432 -1.38 -10.09 29.69
N LEU A 433 -1.57 -9.79 30.97
CA LEU A 433 -1.66 -10.80 32.03
C LEU A 433 -2.88 -11.71 31.89
N LYS A 434 -4.02 -11.18 31.42
CA LYS A 434 -5.21 -11.97 31.07
C LYS A 434 -4.91 -12.89 29.90
N VAL A 435 -4.29 -12.38 28.83
CA VAL A 435 -3.84 -13.17 27.68
C VAL A 435 -2.86 -14.25 28.11
N LEU A 436 -1.89 -13.92 28.97
CA LEU A 436 -0.94 -14.87 29.54
C LEU A 436 -1.64 -15.91 30.41
N GLY A 437 -2.59 -15.51 31.25
CA GLY A 437 -3.40 -16.41 32.08
C GLY A 437 -4.29 -17.34 31.25
N HIS A 438 -4.90 -16.82 30.18
CA HIS A 438 -5.63 -17.62 29.18
C HIS A 438 -4.67 -18.58 28.49
N SER A 439 -3.50 -18.14 28.04
CA SER A 439 -2.45 -18.97 27.45
C SER A 439 -1.80 -19.95 28.43
N LEU A 440 -1.86 -19.74 29.74
CA LEU A 440 -1.43 -20.74 30.72
C LEU A 440 -2.53 -21.78 30.94
N LYS A 441 -3.79 -21.32 31.09
CA LYS A 441 -4.96 -22.20 31.22
C LYS A 441 -5.16 -23.09 30.00
N ASP A 442 -5.07 -22.51 28.82
CA ASP A 442 -5.13 -23.22 27.55
C ASP A 442 -3.94 -24.23 27.51
N CYS A 443 -2.72 -23.86 27.92
CA CYS A 443 -1.54 -24.77 27.97
C CYS A 443 -1.81 -26.01 28.83
N PHE A 444 -2.44 -25.83 30.00
CA PHE A 444 -2.83 -26.92 30.89
C PHE A 444 -3.89 -27.85 30.29
N ILE A 445 -4.72 -27.36 29.36
CA ILE A 445 -5.76 -28.14 28.67
C ILE A 445 -5.20 -28.85 27.42
N GLY A 446 -4.11 -28.37 26.82
CA GLY A 446 -3.69 -28.74 25.46
C GLY A 446 -2.40 -29.53 25.29
N ILE A 447 -1.97 -30.35 26.26
CA ILE A 447 -0.79 -31.21 26.07
C ILE A 447 -1.18 -32.47 25.27
N ARG A 448 -1.38 -32.33 23.95
CA ARG A 448 -1.56 -33.51 23.07
C ARG A 448 -1.10 -33.37 21.61
N ASN A 449 -0.75 -32.17 21.12
CA ASN A 449 -0.52 -31.95 19.67
C ASN A 449 0.91 -31.54 19.25
N VAL A 450 1.93 -31.77 20.07
CA VAL A 450 3.31 -31.31 19.80
C VAL A 450 4.03 -32.16 18.73
N GLY A 451 3.55 -33.37 18.42
CA GLY A 451 4.28 -34.33 17.58
C GLY A 451 4.28 -34.08 16.06
N ALA A 452 3.44 -33.19 15.53
CA ALA A 452 3.21 -33.11 14.07
C ALA A 452 4.19 -32.20 13.30
N GLN A 453 4.93 -31.31 13.99
CA GLN A 453 5.81 -30.32 13.34
C GLN A 453 7.29 -30.70 13.30
N LEU A 454 7.68 -31.85 13.87
CA LEU A 454 9.09 -32.24 14.06
C LEU A 454 9.45 -33.55 13.33
N ILE A 455 8.82 -33.83 12.19
CA ILE A 455 9.19 -34.96 11.34
C ILE A 455 9.95 -34.43 10.13
N ILE A 456 11.27 -34.60 10.14
CA ILE A 456 12.14 -34.42 8.97
C ILE A 456 11.69 -35.43 7.91
N HIS A 457 10.89 -34.99 6.94
CA HIS A 457 10.52 -35.81 5.79
C HIS A 457 11.72 -35.94 4.85
N LEU A 458 11.91 -37.11 4.25
CA LEU A 458 12.79 -37.24 3.08
C LEU A 458 12.35 -36.18 2.05
N PRO A 459 13.29 -35.47 1.40
CA PRO A 459 12.94 -34.37 0.52
C PRO A 459 12.05 -34.90 -0.62
N ALA A 460 10.77 -34.49 -0.63
CA ALA A 460 9.77 -34.87 -1.63
C ALA A 460 10.26 -34.67 -3.07
N GLY A 461 11.20 -33.73 -3.27
CA GLY A 461 11.88 -33.49 -4.54
C GLY A 461 12.56 -34.73 -5.14
N VAL A 462 13.11 -35.66 -4.34
CA VAL A 462 13.76 -36.88 -4.85
C VAL A 462 12.73 -37.87 -5.42
N PHE A 463 11.57 -37.98 -4.78
CA PHE A 463 10.45 -38.79 -5.28
C PHE A 463 9.81 -38.17 -6.53
N ASN A 464 9.68 -36.85 -6.57
CA ASN A 464 9.20 -36.12 -7.74
C ASN A 464 10.15 -36.29 -8.94
N ASP A 465 11.46 -36.22 -8.72
CA ASP A 465 12.47 -36.46 -9.76
C ASP A 465 12.35 -37.87 -10.34
N TRP A 466 12.14 -38.89 -9.51
CA TRP A 466 11.87 -40.24 -10.01
C TRP A 466 10.57 -40.33 -10.83
N ASN A 467 9.47 -39.77 -10.32
CA ASN A 467 8.17 -39.80 -11.00
C ASN A 467 8.16 -38.99 -12.30
N SER A 468 9.04 -37.99 -12.44
CA SER A 468 9.22 -37.22 -13.68
C SER A 468 9.66 -38.06 -14.88
N SER A 469 10.27 -39.22 -14.62
CA SER A 469 10.73 -40.14 -15.67
C SER A 469 9.62 -41.00 -16.27
N LYS A 470 8.44 -41.04 -15.62
CA LYS A 470 7.26 -41.82 -16.03
C LYS A 470 6.33 -41.00 -16.93
N GLU A 471 5.49 -41.70 -17.71
CA GLU A 471 4.51 -41.10 -18.61
C GLU A 471 3.50 -40.21 -17.85
N LEU A 472 3.04 -39.13 -18.48
CA LEU A 472 2.04 -38.22 -17.91
C LEU A 472 0.63 -38.79 -18.18
N GLN A 473 -0.14 -39.02 -17.12
CA GLN A 473 -1.53 -39.46 -17.22
C GLN A 473 -2.41 -38.35 -17.83
N ASP A 474 -3.58 -38.69 -18.37
CA ASP A 474 -4.50 -37.69 -18.89
C ASP A 474 -5.08 -36.81 -17.78
N PHE A 475 -5.26 -35.51 -18.06
CA PHE A 475 -5.69 -34.54 -17.05
C PHE A 475 -7.06 -34.88 -16.47
N THR A 476 -7.99 -35.41 -17.29
CA THR A 476 -9.32 -35.78 -16.79
C THR A 476 -9.26 -36.86 -15.71
N THR A 477 -8.33 -37.82 -15.84
CA THR A 477 -8.14 -38.89 -14.86
C THR A 477 -7.52 -38.35 -13.58
N VAL A 478 -6.53 -37.45 -13.71
CA VAL A 478 -5.88 -36.79 -12.56
C VAL A 478 -6.85 -35.88 -11.81
N ALA A 479 -7.70 -35.14 -12.54
CA ALA A 479 -8.72 -34.27 -11.96
C ALA A 479 -9.77 -35.07 -11.17
N VAL A 480 -10.26 -36.20 -11.71
CA VAL A 480 -11.18 -37.08 -10.99
C VAL A 480 -10.53 -37.69 -9.73
N GLU A 481 -9.27 -38.13 -9.81
CA GLU A 481 -8.52 -38.60 -8.64
C GLU A 481 -8.41 -37.50 -7.57
N ALA A 482 -8.03 -36.29 -7.99
CA ALA A 482 -7.94 -35.13 -7.11
C ALA A 482 -9.30 -34.75 -6.50
N GLU A 483 -10.40 -34.77 -7.27
CA GLU A 483 -11.74 -34.47 -6.77
C GLU A 483 -12.21 -35.49 -5.72
N THR A 484 -11.92 -36.78 -5.90
CA THR A 484 -12.22 -37.78 -4.86
C THR A 484 -11.40 -37.56 -3.59
N GLU A 485 -10.16 -37.08 -3.71
CA GLU A 485 -9.30 -36.74 -2.57
C GLU A 485 -9.77 -35.45 -1.88
N ILE A 486 -10.13 -34.42 -2.65
CA ILE A 486 -10.73 -33.17 -2.16
C ILE A 486 -12.00 -33.47 -1.38
N ALA A 487 -12.90 -34.31 -1.91
CA ALA A 487 -14.14 -34.69 -1.23
C ALA A 487 -13.86 -35.36 0.13
N LYS A 488 -12.87 -36.28 0.19
CA LYS A 488 -12.45 -36.91 1.45
C LYS A 488 -11.86 -35.91 2.44
N ILE A 489 -11.03 -34.97 1.98
CA ILE A 489 -10.44 -33.93 2.83
C ILE A 489 -11.54 -33.03 3.38
N LEU A 490 -12.47 -32.58 2.54
CA LEU A 490 -13.60 -31.74 2.93
C LEU A 490 -14.48 -32.43 3.96
N ASP A 491 -14.78 -33.73 3.79
CA ASP A 491 -15.57 -34.51 4.75
C ASP A 491 -14.87 -34.63 6.13
N ILE A 492 -13.56 -34.89 6.13
CA ILE A 492 -12.74 -34.93 7.36
C ILE A 492 -12.70 -33.55 8.03
N GLU A 493 -12.51 -32.49 7.27
CA GLU A 493 -12.43 -31.11 7.78
C GLU A 493 -13.79 -30.64 8.30
N HIS A 494 -14.89 -30.96 7.61
CA HIS A 494 -16.25 -30.68 8.02
C HIS A 494 -16.57 -31.42 9.34
N SER A 495 -16.27 -32.72 9.42
CA SER A 495 -16.44 -33.51 10.65
C SER A 495 -15.64 -32.94 11.83
N ARG A 496 -14.39 -32.52 11.60
CA ARG A 496 -13.56 -31.86 12.62
C ARG A 496 -14.13 -30.51 13.05
N LEU A 497 -14.58 -29.70 12.10
CA LEU A 497 -15.18 -28.39 12.37
C LEU A 497 -16.48 -28.57 13.16
N CYS A 498 -17.39 -29.45 12.74
CA CYS A 498 -18.62 -29.74 13.47
C CYS A 498 -18.33 -30.23 14.89
N HIS A 499 -17.32 -31.09 15.10
CA HIS A 499 -16.92 -31.50 16.45
C HIS A 499 -16.38 -30.32 17.30
N LEU A 500 -15.61 -29.39 16.72
CA LEU A 500 -15.14 -28.19 17.43
C LEU A 500 -16.27 -27.23 17.78
N LEU A 501 -17.22 -27.06 16.86
CA LEU A 501 -18.38 -26.19 17.02
C LEU A 501 -19.37 -26.78 18.04
N GLN A 502 -19.62 -28.10 18.00
CA GLN A 502 -20.40 -28.84 19.00
C GLN A 502 -19.80 -28.69 20.40
N GLN A 503 -18.47 -28.80 20.53
CA GLN A 503 -17.77 -28.56 21.80
C GLN A 503 -17.84 -27.11 22.30
N ALA A 504 -18.24 -26.17 21.45
CA ALA A 504 -18.36 -24.74 21.75
C ALA A 504 -19.83 -24.30 21.95
N ASP A 505 -20.78 -25.24 22.03
CA ASP A 505 -22.23 -24.98 22.05
C ASP A 505 -22.66 -24.05 20.90
N PHE A 506 -22.08 -24.29 19.72
CA PHE A 506 -22.39 -23.61 18.47
C PHE A 506 -22.71 -24.71 17.46
N MET A 507 -23.98 -25.00 17.21
CA MET A 507 -24.34 -26.04 16.25
C MET A 507 -25.00 -25.37 15.05
N PRO A 508 -24.25 -25.09 13.96
CA PRO A 508 -24.86 -24.58 12.75
C PRO A 508 -25.83 -25.63 12.19
N PRO A 509 -26.92 -25.22 11.53
CA PRO A 509 -27.92 -26.12 10.95
C PRO A 509 -27.31 -27.09 9.92
N GLU A 510 -26.21 -26.70 9.27
CA GLU A 510 -25.42 -27.55 8.34
C GLU A 510 -24.80 -28.79 9.03
N CYS A 511 -24.58 -28.76 10.35
CA CYS A 511 -24.07 -29.90 11.12
C CYS A 511 -25.20 -30.72 11.78
N GLN A 512 -26.48 -30.45 11.48
CA GLN A 512 -27.63 -31.22 11.96
C GLN A 512 -28.11 -32.19 10.87
N GLU A 513 -28.04 -33.49 11.13
CA GLU A 513 -28.38 -34.57 10.17
C GLU A 513 -29.86 -34.61 9.68
N ASN A 514 -30.74 -33.66 10.05
CA ASN A 514 -32.20 -33.80 9.83
C ASN A 514 -32.99 -32.52 9.47
N ASN A 515 -32.36 -31.42 9.00
CA ASN A 515 -33.11 -30.22 8.60
C ASN A 515 -32.94 -29.89 7.10
N ASP A 516 -33.98 -30.18 6.30
CA ASP A 516 -34.11 -29.85 4.87
C ASP A 516 -34.32 -28.35 4.58
N THR A 517 -34.23 -27.48 5.59
CA THR A 517 -34.26 -26.03 5.40
C THR A 517 -32.83 -25.49 5.37
N PRO A 518 -32.31 -25.04 4.21
CA PRO A 518 -31.07 -24.29 4.19
C PRO A 518 -31.23 -23.10 5.12
N ALA A 519 -30.24 -22.86 6.00
CA ALA A 519 -30.19 -21.62 6.75
C ALA A 519 -30.39 -20.49 5.74
N SER A 520 -31.43 -19.68 5.93
CA SER A 520 -31.64 -18.50 5.10
C SER A 520 -30.45 -17.57 5.34
N LEU A 521 -29.40 -17.73 4.53
CA LEU A 521 -28.28 -16.81 4.48
C LEU A 521 -28.92 -15.44 4.23
N SER A 522 -28.81 -14.54 5.20
CA SER A 522 -29.29 -13.18 5.07
C SER A 522 -28.79 -12.62 3.74
N GLU A 523 -29.69 -12.01 2.97
CA GLU A 523 -29.38 -11.54 1.62
C GLU A 523 -28.17 -10.59 1.65
N THR A 524 -27.24 -10.78 0.73
CA THR A 524 -26.01 -9.98 0.67
C THR A 524 -26.35 -8.66 -0.01
N ILE A 525 -26.25 -7.54 0.72
CA ILE A 525 -26.77 -6.24 0.24
C ILE A 525 -25.69 -5.41 -0.45
N SER A 526 -24.42 -5.68 -0.16
CA SER A 526 -23.28 -4.94 -0.70
C SER A 526 -22.13 -5.87 -1.06
N THR A 527 -21.22 -5.39 -1.92
CA THR A 527 -19.96 -6.06 -2.25
C THR A 527 -18.78 -5.33 -1.59
N PHE A 528 -17.71 -6.04 -1.24
CA PHE A 528 -16.52 -5.40 -0.67
C PHE A 528 -15.75 -4.61 -1.73
N ALA A 529 -15.35 -3.39 -1.39
CA ALA A 529 -14.45 -2.56 -2.18
C ALA A 529 -12.98 -2.95 -1.92
N LYS A 530 -12.52 -4.02 -2.58
CA LYS A 530 -11.15 -4.52 -2.49
C LYS A 530 -10.61 -4.93 -3.86
N ALA A 531 -9.29 -4.90 -4.04
CA ALA A 531 -8.65 -5.45 -5.23
C ALA A 531 -8.56 -6.98 -5.15
N ASP A 532 -8.57 -7.66 -6.30
CA ASP A 532 -8.47 -9.12 -6.39
C ASP A 532 -7.12 -9.66 -5.89
N TYR A 533 -6.07 -8.84 -5.94
CA TYR A 533 -4.74 -9.15 -5.46
C TYR A 533 -4.02 -7.87 -5.04
N HIS A 534 -3.00 -8.02 -4.20
CA HIS A 534 -2.15 -6.90 -3.78
C HIS A 534 -0.97 -6.69 -4.75
N LEU A 535 -0.66 -5.44 -5.10
CA LEU A 535 0.58 -5.03 -5.76
C LEU A 535 1.70 -5.06 -4.73
N THR A 536 2.40 -6.18 -4.65
CA THR A 536 3.49 -6.37 -3.70
C THR A 536 4.82 -6.38 -4.43
N ALA A 537 5.89 -5.93 -3.77
CA ALA A 537 7.24 -6.04 -4.30
C ALA A 537 7.73 -7.51 -4.45
N GLY A 538 6.87 -8.50 -4.20
CA GLY A 538 7.17 -9.93 -4.27
C GLY A 538 8.13 -10.39 -3.17
N GLU A 539 8.90 -11.45 -3.46
CA GLU A 539 9.89 -12.09 -2.56
C GLU A 539 11.11 -11.22 -2.19
N GLN A 540 11.02 -9.89 -2.37
CA GLN A 540 12.08 -8.93 -2.04
C GLN A 540 12.18 -8.65 -0.53
N ASN A 541 11.32 -9.25 0.30
CA ASN A 541 11.43 -9.25 1.76
C ASN A 541 12.50 -10.26 2.22
N ASP A 542 13.76 -9.97 1.91
CA ASP A 542 14.92 -10.71 2.43
C ASP A 542 15.72 -9.88 3.44
N ILE A 543 16.63 -10.52 4.17
CA ILE A 543 17.40 -9.86 5.23
C ILE A 543 18.25 -8.68 4.72
N LEU A 544 18.84 -8.78 3.53
CA LEU A 544 19.69 -7.72 2.99
C LEU A 544 18.83 -6.50 2.64
N ASN A 545 17.71 -6.74 1.97
CA ASN A 545 16.74 -5.71 1.65
C ASN A 545 16.06 -5.15 2.90
N ALA A 546 15.82 -5.95 3.94
CA ALA A 546 15.30 -5.49 5.22
C ALA A 546 16.31 -4.57 5.94
N ILE A 547 17.60 -4.94 5.98
CA ILE A 547 18.67 -4.09 6.52
C ILE A 547 18.76 -2.77 5.74
N ILE A 548 18.74 -2.84 4.41
CA ILE A 548 18.84 -1.64 3.58
C ILE A 548 17.59 -0.77 3.70
N ARG A 549 16.39 -1.35 3.77
CA ARG A 549 15.14 -0.61 4.04
C ARG A 549 15.12 -0.02 5.44
N GLY A 550 15.69 -0.70 6.44
CA GLY A 550 15.88 -0.16 7.78
C GLY A 550 16.82 1.05 7.76
N PHE A 551 17.93 0.97 7.01
CA PHE A 551 18.86 2.08 6.82
C PHE A 551 18.25 3.23 5.99
N ASP A 552 17.47 2.93 4.97
CA ASP A 552 16.72 3.90 4.17
C ASP A 552 15.62 4.56 5.01
N GLY A 553 14.88 3.79 5.81
CA GLY A 553 13.88 4.30 6.76
C GLY A 553 14.51 5.21 7.81
N PHE A 554 15.66 4.81 8.38
CA PHE A 554 16.45 5.66 9.25
C PHE A 554 16.87 6.93 8.54
N SER A 555 17.50 6.84 7.35
CA SER A 555 17.90 7.99 6.54
C SER A 555 16.71 8.92 6.25
N SER A 556 15.56 8.35 5.88
CA SER A 556 14.32 9.06 5.52
C SER A 556 13.76 9.87 6.69
N VAL A 557 13.91 9.40 7.94
CA VAL A 557 13.57 10.22 9.12
C VAL A 557 14.39 11.51 9.14
N PHE A 558 15.66 11.48 8.76
CA PHE A 558 16.48 12.70 8.69
C PHE A 558 16.15 13.50 7.44
N THR A 559 16.26 12.89 6.26
CA THR A 559 16.21 13.58 4.97
C THR A 559 14.83 14.11 4.62
N HIS A 560 13.77 13.39 5.00
CA HIS A 560 12.41 13.77 4.65
C HIS A 560 11.73 14.57 5.76
N ASN A 561 11.64 13.99 6.96
CA ASN A 561 10.85 14.62 8.04
C ASN A 561 11.52 15.88 8.59
N LEU A 562 12.84 15.95 8.53
CA LEU A 562 13.58 17.09 9.05
C LEU A 562 14.00 18.06 7.94
N PHE A 563 14.77 17.57 6.96
CA PHE A 563 15.39 18.43 5.95
C PHE A 563 14.42 18.91 4.85
N ALA A 564 13.47 18.09 4.41
CA ALA A 564 12.55 18.46 3.32
C ALA A 564 11.37 19.32 3.82
N LYS A 565 10.78 18.96 4.97
CA LYS A 565 9.66 19.71 5.58
C LYS A 565 10.12 21.05 6.16
N ASP A 566 11.21 21.07 6.94
CA ASP A 566 11.80 22.29 7.48
C ASP A 566 13.31 22.39 7.19
N PRO A 567 13.69 23.04 6.07
CA PRO A 567 15.11 23.24 5.74
C PRO A 567 15.91 23.97 6.83
N VAL A 568 15.26 24.80 7.65
CA VAL A 568 15.92 25.50 8.76
C VAL A 568 16.18 24.53 9.91
N ALA A 569 15.20 23.68 10.26
CA ALA A 569 15.42 22.56 11.18
C ALA A 569 16.55 21.66 10.69
N GLY A 570 16.60 21.41 9.37
CA GLY A 570 17.68 20.74 8.68
C GLY A 570 19.06 21.39 8.91
N LEU A 571 19.19 22.69 8.66
CA LEU A 571 20.44 23.41 8.91
C LEU A 571 20.84 23.39 10.39
N ILE A 572 19.87 23.56 11.29
CA ILE A 572 20.07 23.46 12.74
C ILE A 572 20.57 22.07 13.11
N PHE A 573 19.99 21.02 12.53
CA PHE A 573 20.44 19.65 12.71
C PHE A 573 21.87 19.46 12.22
N THR A 574 22.17 19.86 10.98
CA THR A 574 23.54 19.70 10.44
C THR A 574 24.55 20.46 11.26
N ALA A 575 24.23 21.69 11.66
CA ALA A 575 25.09 22.51 12.51
C ALA A 575 25.29 21.86 13.89
N ALA A 576 24.21 21.46 14.56
CA ALA A 576 24.26 20.79 15.86
C ALA A 576 25.01 19.45 15.78
N TYR A 577 24.79 18.68 14.70
CA TYR A 577 25.53 17.44 14.43
C TYR A 577 27.02 17.72 14.23
N SER A 578 27.39 18.70 13.41
CA SER A 578 28.79 19.08 13.18
C SER A 578 29.46 19.57 14.47
N VAL A 579 28.75 20.31 15.32
CA VAL A 579 29.25 20.76 16.62
C VAL A 579 29.45 19.58 17.57
N GLY A 580 28.49 18.65 17.65
CA GLY A 580 28.61 17.41 18.43
C GLY A 580 29.73 16.50 17.92
N ALA A 581 29.78 16.24 16.61
CA ALA A 581 30.85 15.48 15.98
C ALA A 581 32.22 16.13 16.20
N GLY A 582 32.31 17.46 16.10
CA GLY A 582 33.51 18.23 16.41
C GLY A 582 33.95 18.06 17.86
N ALA A 583 33.02 17.99 18.82
CA ALA A 583 33.35 17.76 20.23
C ALA A 583 34.03 16.39 20.47
N ILE A 584 33.80 15.40 19.61
CA ILE A 584 34.44 14.07 19.68
C ILE A 584 35.73 13.99 18.85
N VAL A 585 35.68 14.46 17.61
CA VAL A 585 36.78 14.32 16.63
C VAL A 585 37.83 15.41 16.79
N PHE A 586 37.42 16.64 17.12
CA PHE A 586 38.26 17.83 17.23
C PHE A 586 38.00 18.62 18.55
N PRO A 587 38.12 17.97 19.73
CA PRO A 587 37.66 18.54 21.00
C PRO A 587 38.32 19.88 21.36
N LYS A 588 39.59 20.10 20.99
CA LYS A 588 40.29 21.36 21.24
C LYS A 588 39.71 22.54 20.43
N ALA A 589 39.35 22.30 19.17
CA ALA A 589 38.76 23.33 18.31
C ALA A 589 37.33 23.65 18.76
N THR A 590 36.54 22.63 19.09
CA THR A 590 35.17 22.83 19.60
C THR A 590 35.17 23.47 20.99
N ALA A 591 36.11 23.11 21.88
CA ALA A 591 36.24 23.73 23.20
C ALA A 591 36.63 25.21 23.13
N ALA A 592 37.36 25.63 22.09
CA ALA A 592 37.69 27.03 21.88
C ALA A 592 36.46 27.89 21.52
N VAL A 593 35.42 27.28 20.92
CA VAL A 593 34.20 27.99 20.49
C VAL A 593 33.07 27.84 21.51
N PHE A 594 32.85 26.62 22.01
CA PHE A 594 31.70 26.27 22.86
C PHE A 594 32.08 26.02 24.34
N GLY A 595 33.38 26.11 24.67
CA GLY A 595 33.89 25.90 26.01
C GLY A 595 34.18 24.43 26.36
N GLN A 596 35.14 24.23 27.26
CA GLN A 596 35.55 22.89 27.71
C GLN A 596 34.42 22.14 28.45
N ALA A 597 33.54 22.86 29.14
CA ALA A 597 32.41 22.29 29.86
C ALA A 597 31.42 21.59 28.92
N TYR A 598 31.09 22.23 27.78
CA TYR A 598 30.24 21.63 26.76
C TYR A 598 30.88 20.37 26.15
N VAL A 599 32.16 20.46 25.74
CA VAL A 599 32.87 19.32 25.14
C VAL A 599 32.95 18.14 26.10
N ASN A 600 33.23 18.39 27.38
CA ASN A 600 33.30 17.33 28.39
C ASN A 600 31.92 16.70 28.64
N TRP A 601 30.86 17.50 28.77
CA TRP A 601 29.49 17.00 28.93
C TRP A 601 29.05 16.18 27.72
N PHE A 602 29.22 16.73 26.52
CA PHE A 602 28.78 16.10 25.28
C PHE A 602 29.59 14.83 25.00
N ALA A 603 30.91 14.84 25.22
CA ALA A 603 31.72 13.63 25.08
C ALA A 603 31.23 12.52 26.02
N ASN A 604 30.94 12.82 27.29
CA ASN A 604 30.40 11.83 28.23
C ASN A 604 29.02 11.29 27.77
N PHE A 605 28.14 12.16 27.29
CA PHE A 605 26.83 11.77 26.75
C PHE A 605 26.94 10.97 25.44
N SER A 606 27.87 11.34 24.56
CA SER A 606 28.04 10.73 23.25
C SER A 606 28.71 9.37 23.35
N TYR A 607 29.72 9.22 24.21
CA TYR A 607 30.33 7.93 24.50
C TYR A 607 29.36 6.99 25.23
N SER A 608 28.39 7.49 26.00
CA SER A 608 27.32 6.63 26.55
C SER A 608 26.40 6.03 25.47
N MET A 609 26.39 6.59 24.26
CA MET A 609 25.62 6.06 23.12
C MET A 609 26.41 5.12 22.20
N GLY A 610 27.74 5.11 22.32
CA GLY A 610 28.61 4.21 21.56
C GLY A 610 30.05 4.27 22.04
N SER A 611 30.67 3.10 22.21
CA SER A 611 32.04 2.93 22.72
C SER A 611 33.12 3.50 21.80
N THR A 612 32.94 3.38 20.49
CA THR A 612 33.93 3.84 19.50
C THR A 612 33.75 5.33 19.19
N LYS A 613 34.84 6.03 18.85
CA LYS A 613 34.79 7.44 18.39
C LYS A 613 33.77 7.67 17.27
N LEU A 614 33.66 6.73 16.33
CA LEU A 614 32.72 6.79 15.22
C LEU A 614 31.28 6.59 15.71
N ALA A 615 31.01 5.56 16.53
CA ALA A 615 29.68 5.29 17.07
C ALA A 615 29.21 6.41 18.01
N ALA A 616 30.09 6.93 18.86
CA ALA A 616 29.84 8.09 19.70
C ALA A 616 29.49 9.31 18.85
N THR A 617 30.30 9.61 17.83
CA THR A 617 30.06 10.73 16.90
C THR A 617 28.70 10.61 16.21
N ILE A 618 28.36 9.43 15.71
CA ILE A 618 27.08 9.18 15.02
C ILE A 618 25.92 9.26 16.02
N GLY A 619 25.98 8.51 17.13
CA GLY A 619 24.88 8.39 18.11
C GLY A 619 24.66 9.67 18.91
N GLY A 620 25.72 10.20 19.53
CA GLY A 620 25.65 11.46 20.28
C GLY A 620 25.37 12.65 19.38
N GLY A 621 26.05 12.75 18.24
CA GLY A 621 25.89 13.84 17.28
C GLY A 621 24.48 13.88 16.70
N SER A 622 23.93 12.73 16.31
CA SER A 622 22.56 12.64 15.81
C SER A 622 21.53 12.96 16.90
N THR A 623 21.71 12.47 18.13
CA THR A 623 20.73 12.72 19.20
C THR A 623 20.68 14.19 19.61
N GLN A 624 21.83 14.85 19.73
CA GLN A 624 21.86 16.30 19.94
C GLN A 624 21.16 17.02 18.78
N ALA A 625 21.53 16.69 17.55
CA ALA A 625 20.96 17.33 16.38
C ALA A 625 19.43 17.17 16.30
N GLN A 626 18.91 15.98 16.67
CA GLN A 626 17.48 15.72 16.79
C GLN A 626 16.84 16.58 17.89
N ALA A 627 17.46 16.71 19.07
CA ALA A 627 16.91 17.53 20.14
C ALA A 627 16.81 19.01 19.75
N PHE A 628 17.85 19.55 19.11
CA PHE A 628 17.84 20.92 18.60
C PHE A 628 16.82 21.12 17.49
N ALA A 629 16.74 20.19 16.54
CA ALA A 629 15.82 20.30 15.42
C ALA A 629 14.36 20.08 15.83
N ALA A 630 14.07 19.17 16.76
CA ALA A 630 12.75 19.00 17.37
C ALA A 630 12.35 20.21 18.23
N GLY A 631 13.32 20.81 18.95
CA GLY A 631 13.10 22.05 19.68
C GLY A 631 12.75 23.21 18.74
N TRP A 632 13.49 23.36 17.64
CA TRP A 632 13.18 24.35 16.59
C TRP A 632 11.82 24.08 15.93
N ASP A 633 11.57 22.85 15.54
CA ASP A 633 10.31 22.43 14.94
C ASP A 633 9.11 22.75 15.85
N SER A 634 9.24 22.48 17.16
CA SER A 634 8.23 22.86 18.16
C SER A 634 8.08 24.39 18.31
N LEU A 635 9.18 25.13 18.18
CA LEU A 635 9.18 26.60 18.24
C LEU A 635 8.66 27.28 16.97
N VAL A 636 8.56 26.57 15.84
CA VAL A 636 8.17 27.13 14.54
C VAL A 636 6.81 26.64 14.08
N HIS A 637 6.54 25.35 14.24
CA HIS A 637 5.28 24.71 13.87
C HIS A 637 4.30 24.61 15.05
N GLY A 638 4.74 25.02 16.25
CA GLY A 638 3.87 25.00 17.43
C GLY A 638 3.43 23.58 17.77
N PRO A 639 2.17 23.36 18.16
CA PRO A 639 1.68 22.04 18.59
C PRO A 639 1.58 21.00 17.46
N ASP A 640 1.71 21.42 16.19
CA ASP A 640 1.76 20.53 15.04
C ASP A 640 3.16 19.98 14.74
N GLY A 641 4.19 20.47 15.43
CA GLY A 641 5.57 19.97 15.29
C GLY A 641 5.70 18.50 15.71
N LEU A 642 6.57 17.75 15.05
CA LEU A 642 6.92 16.37 15.38
C LEU A 642 7.39 16.23 16.83
N GLY A 643 8.18 17.19 17.31
CA GLY A 643 8.65 17.23 18.70
C GLY A 643 7.51 17.36 19.70
N PHE A 644 6.56 18.26 19.43
CA PHE A 644 5.38 18.44 20.28
C PHE A 644 4.42 17.24 20.17
N ARG A 645 4.23 16.64 18.98
CA ARG A 645 3.42 15.43 18.82
C ARG A 645 3.99 14.25 19.59
N PHE A 646 5.29 14.02 19.50
CA PHE A 646 5.96 12.98 20.29
C PHE A 646 5.86 13.25 21.80
N LEU A 647 6.09 14.48 22.24
CA LEU A 647 5.86 14.89 23.62
C LEU A 647 4.41 14.70 24.03
N SER A 648 3.44 15.10 23.21
CA SER A 648 2.02 14.93 23.48
C SER A 648 1.67 13.45 23.60
N GLN A 649 2.25 12.56 22.79
CA GLN A 649 2.06 11.12 22.89
C GLN A 649 2.69 10.53 24.17
N ILE A 650 3.90 10.96 24.54
CA ILE A 650 4.52 10.58 25.82
C ILE A 650 3.68 11.08 26.99
N ILE A 651 3.12 12.28 26.87
CA ILE A 651 2.34 12.92 27.91
C ILE A 651 0.92 12.32 27.98
N GLU A 652 0.34 11.90 26.87
CA GLU A 652 -0.93 11.16 26.78
C GLU A 652 -0.79 9.74 27.30
N ASP A 653 0.40 9.12 27.17
CA ASP A 653 0.68 7.74 27.55
C ASP A 653 2.00 7.54 28.36
N PRO A 654 2.20 8.24 29.50
CA PRO A 654 3.49 8.28 30.20
C PRO A 654 3.89 6.93 30.81
N LEU A 655 2.90 6.11 31.17
CA LEU A 655 3.16 4.79 31.74
C LEU A 655 3.47 3.74 30.67
N THR A 656 2.89 3.79 29.47
CA THR A 656 3.31 2.84 28.41
C THR A 656 4.72 3.19 27.98
N TYR A 657 5.04 4.46 27.71
CA TYR A 657 6.41 4.85 27.36
C TYR A 657 7.38 4.62 28.53
N GLY A 658 6.98 4.88 29.77
CA GLY A 658 7.76 4.54 30.96
C GLY A 658 7.98 3.03 31.13
N SER A 659 6.97 2.21 30.83
CA SER A 659 7.08 0.74 30.86
C SER A 659 7.95 0.22 29.72
N TYR A 660 7.87 0.80 28.52
CA TYR A 660 8.74 0.49 27.40
C TYR A 660 10.19 0.84 27.73
N LEU A 661 10.43 1.99 28.35
CA LEU A 661 11.76 2.37 28.84
C LEU A 661 12.25 1.43 29.94
N ALA A 662 11.40 1.02 30.89
CA ALA A 662 11.77 0.09 31.96
C ALA A 662 12.04 -1.32 31.44
N VAL A 663 11.22 -1.81 30.49
CA VAL A 663 11.41 -3.11 29.82
C VAL A 663 12.67 -3.08 28.97
N ALA A 664 12.88 -2.02 28.18
CA ALA A 664 14.10 -1.84 27.40
C ALA A 664 15.33 -1.76 28.31
N TYR A 665 15.24 -1.02 29.41
CA TYR A 665 16.31 -0.96 30.41
C TYR A 665 16.60 -2.35 31.01
N GLY A 666 15.56 -3.07 31.46
CA GLY A 666 15.70 -4.40 32.04
C GLY A 666 16.28 -5.41 31.05
N LEU A 667 15.80 -5.39 29.80
CA LEU A 667 16.29 -6.25 28.74
C LEU A 667 17.75 -5.95 28.39
N GLY A 668 18.12 -4.67 28.25
CA GLY A 668 19.51 -4.28 28.02
C GLY A 668 20.43 -4.62 29.20
N TYR A 669 19.97 -4.44 30.44
CA TYR A 669 20.70 -4.84 31.64
C TYR A 669 20.97 -6.35 31.64
N VAL A 670 19.97 -7.18 31.32
CA VAL A 670 20.11 -8.64 31.24
C VAL A 670 21.02 -9.07 30.09
N LEU A 671 20.93 -8.44 28.91
CA LEU A 671 21.79 -8.76 27.78
C LEU A 671 23.27 -8.45 28.07
N VAL A 672 23.53 -7.34 28.75
CA VAL A 672 24.88 -6.95 29.15
C VAL A 672 25.38 -7.83 30.30
N ASN A 673 24.65 -7.90 31.41
CA ASN A 673 25.17 -8.44 32.66
C ASN A 673 24.85 -9.92 32.86
N GLY A 674 24.00 -10.48 32.00
CA GLY A 674 23.52 -11.85 32.10
C GLY A 674 22.37 -12.02 33.09
N ILE A 675 21.91 -13.26 33.24
CA ILE A 675 20.89 -13.63 34.23
C ILE A 675 21.63 -14.17 35.46
N ASN A 676 21.37 -13.61 36.64
CA ASN A 676 22.02 -14.01 37.89
C ASN A 676 23.56 -13.94 37.84
N GLY A 677 24.11 -12.97 37.11
CA GLY A 677 25.56 -12.79 36.96
C GLY A 677 26.25 -13.77 36.03
N HIS A 678 25.51 -14.64 35.33
CA HIS A 678 26.05 -15.50 34.28
C HIS A 678 25.98 -14.77 32.94
N PRO A 679 27.10 -14.23 32.41
CA PRO A 679 27.11 -13.51 31.15
C PRO A 679 26.72 -14.44 29.99
N ILE A 680 26.01 -13.90 29.01
CA ILE A 680 25.73 -14.60 27.75
C ILE A 680 27.06 -14.67 27.00
N PRO A 681 27.58 -15.88 26.71
CA PRO A 681 28.88 -16.04 26.06
C PRO A 681 28.96 -15.23 24.76
N PHE A 682 30.09 -14.56 24.54
CA PHE A 682 30.35 -13.67 23.39
C PHE A 682 29.51 -12.37 23.36
N LEU A 683 28.19 -12.45 23.58
CA LEU A 683 27.28 -11.32 23.46
C LEU A 683 27.43 -10.32 24.62
N SER A 684 27.45 -10.80 25.86
CA SER A 684 27.57 -9.91 27.03
C SER A 684 28.90 -9.17 27.05
N ASP A 685 29.99 -9.82 26.65
CA ASP A 685 31.32 -9.18 26.60
C ASP A 685 31.41 -8.15 25.46
N MET A 686 30.88 -8.47 24.27
CA MET A 686 30.76 -7.51 23.17
C MET A 686 29.89 -6.30 23.55
N LEU A 687 28.77 -6.52 24.22
CA LEU A 687 27.88 -5.43 24.66
C LEU A 687 28.47 -4.63 25.82
N LYS A 688 29.27 -5.25 26.71
CA LYS A 688 30.03 -4.54 27.75
C LYS A 688 31.12 -3.66 27.16
N GLU A 689 31.80 -4.12 26.12
CA GLU A 689 32.75 -3.31 25.35
C GLU A 689 32.06 -2.14 24.65
N ASP A 690 30.78 -2.30 24.30
CA ASP A 690 29.94 -1.27 23.70
C ASP A 690 29.27 -0.30 24.70
N LEU A 691 29.32 -0.59 26.00
CA LEU A 691 28.87 0.34 27.03
C LEU A 691 29.88 1.47 27.16
N GLY A 692 29.38 2.69 27.02
CA GLY A 692 30.17 3.89 27.25
C GLY A 692 30.58 4.11 28.70
N SER A 693 31.02 5.33 28.98
CA SER A 693 31.44 5.76 30.32
C SER A 693 30.33 5.78 31.37
N THR A 694 29.05 5.70 30.97
CA THR A 694 27.88 5.64 31.87
C THR A 694 26.94 4.47 31.51
N PRO A 695 27.26 3.25 31.96
CA PRO A 695 26.57 2.04 31.54
C PRO A 695 25.08 2.00 31.89
N GLU A 696 24.64 2.72 32.94
CA GLU A 696 23.25 2.75 33.39
C GLU A 696 22.32 3.36 32.34
N ALA A 697 22.70 4.47 31.72
CA ALA A 697 21.87 5.11 30.70
C ALA A 697 21.81 4.29 29.40
N SER A 698 22.87 3.54 29.09
CA SER A 698 23.02 2.79 27.85
C SER A 698 22.15 1.51 27.80
N TYR A 699 21.74 0.96 28.95
CA TYR A 699 20.92 -0.25 29.00
C TYR A 699 19.58 -0.09 28.28
N ALA A 700 18.89 1.03 28.47
CA ALA A 700 17.62 1.27 27.79
C ALA A 700 17.77 1.27 26.25
N PHE A 701 18.86 1.85 25.73
CA PHE A 701 19.10 1.90 24.29
C PHE A 701 19.49 0.54 23.70
N ILE A 702 20.33 -0.22 24.42
CA ILE A 702 20.71 -1.58 24.01
C ILE A 702 19.46 -2.46 23.99
N GLY A 703 18.68 -2.47 25.06
CA GLY A 703 17.49 -3.31 25.13
C GLY A 703 16.40 -2.88 24.13
N ALA A 704 16.23 -1.58 23.86
CA ALA A 704 15.31 -1.13 22.81
C ALA A 704 15.74 -1.63 21.42
N LYS A 705 17.02 -1.52 21.07
CA LYS A 705 17.55 -2.02 19.79
C LYS A 705 17.34 -3.53 19.64
N PHE A 706 17.65 -4.30 20.67
CA PHE A 706 17.48 -5.76 20.64
C PHE A 706 16.01 -6.21 20.71
N ALA A 707 15.14 -5.45 21.38
CA ALA A 707 13.71 -5.73 21.41
C ALA A 707 13.07 -5.50 20.03
N ILE A 708 13.41 -4.38 19.37
CA ILE A 708 12.94 -4.08 18.01
C ILE A 708 13.53 -5.09 17.02
N ALA A 709 14.84 -5.32 17.05
CA ALA A 709 15.49 -6.30 16.19
C ALA A 709 14.96 -7.72 16.43
N GLY A 710 14.72 -8.11 17.68
CA GLY A 710 14.12 -9.40 18.03
C GLY A 710 12.70 -9.53 17.51
N TYR A 711 11.88 -8.50 17.70
CA TYR A 711 10.52 -8.46 17.14
C TYR A 711 10.55 -8.63 15.62
N GLU A 712 11.34 -7.83 14.89
CA GLU A 712 11.46 -7.93 13.44
C GLU A 712 12.07 -9.27 12.96
N LEU A 713 13.03 -9.82 13.70
CA LEU A 713 13.68 -11.09 13.36
C LEU A 713 12.73 -12.28 13.47
N PHE A 714 11.79 -12.24 14.43
CA PHE A 714 10.90 -13.35 14.77
C PHE A 714 9.44 -13.13 14.34
N GLN A 715 9.06 -11.93 13.90
CA GLN A 715 7.73 -11.66 13.39
C GLN A 715 7.50 -12.45 12.09
N GLU A 716 6.66 -13.48 12.17
CA GLU A 716 6.11 -14.15 11.00
C GLU A 716 4.94 -13.31 10.47
N HIS A 717 4.97 -13.01 9.17
CA HIS A 717 3.84 -12.38 8.50
C HIS A 717 2.82 -13.48 8.16
N GLY A 718 1.52 -13.17 8.27
CA GLY A 718 0.45 -14.15 8.05
C GLY A 718 0.57 -14.86 6.70
N VAL A 719 0.11 -16.12 6.65
CA VAL A 719 0.02 -16.87 5.39
C VAL A 719 -1.09 -16.23 4.55
N LEU A 720 -0.72 -15.71 3.37
CA LEU A 720 -1.70 -15.26 2.39
C LEU A 720 -2.40 -16.49 1.81
N HIS A 721 -3.62 -16.75 2.29
CA HIS A 721 -4.49 -17.74 1.67
C HIS A 721 -5.07 -17.15 0.39
N TYR A 722 -4.91 -17.86 -0.73
CA TYR A 722 -5.50 -17.44 -2.00
C TYR A 722 -7.02 -17.63 -1.93
N GLU A 723 -7.77 -16.54 -2.07
CA GLU A 723 -9.22 -16.59 -2.21
C GLU A 723 -9.58 -17.00 -3.65
N PRO A 724 -10.62 -17.83 -3.84
CA PRO A 724 -11.08 -18.22 -5.17
C PRO A 724 -11.61 -16.99 -5.91
N ILE A 725 -11.22 -16.83 -7.18
CA ILE A 725 -11.75 -15.76 -8.03
C ILE A 725 -13.13 -16.19 -8.53
N LYS A 726 -14.12 -15.29 -8.42
CA LYS A 726 -15.43 -15.48 -9.04
C LYS A 726 -15.29 -15.33 -10.55
N ILE A 727 -15.42 -16.44 -11.27
CA ILE A 727 -15.38 -16.51 -12.73
C ILE A 727 -16.77 -16.96 -13.20
N GLN A 728 -17.36 -16.25 -14.15
CA GLN A 728 -18.63 -16.65 -14.76
C GLN A 728 -18.33 -17.59 -15.93
N PHE A 729 -18.47 -18.90 -15.72
CA PHE A 729 -18.26 -19.90 -16.75
C PHE A 729 -19.32 -21.00 -16.69
N ASN A 730 -20.10 -21.17 -17.77
CA ASN A 730 -21.15 -22.19 -17.86
C ASN A 730 -20.71 -23.43 -18.67
N GLY A 731 -19.57 -23.40 -19.36
CA GLY A 731 -19.04 -24.54 -20.12
C GLY A 731 -19.83 -24.93 -21.38
N ARG A 732 -21.10 -24.51 -21.50
CA ARG A 732 -22.00 -24.74 -22.65
C ARG A 732 -21.81 -23.75 -23.80
N GLU A 733 -21.10 -22.65 -23.56
CA GLU A 733 -20.89 -21.57 -24.52
C GLU A 733 -20.10 -22.02 -25.76
N LEU A 734 -19.25 -23.05 -25.60
CA LEU A 734 -18.40 -23.60 -26.67
C LEU A 734 -19.06 -24.69 -27.52
N GLU A 735 -20.19 -25.26 -27.07
CA GLU A 735 -20.86 -26.37 -27.77
C GLU A 735 -21.37 -25.95 -29.15
N LYS A 736 -21.63 -24.65 -29.35
CA LYS A 736 -22.10 -24.07 -30.62
C LYS A 736 -21.00 -23.91 -31.68
N TYR A 737 -19.72 -23.84 -31.30
CA TYR A 737 -18.61 -23.46 -32.20
C TYR A 737 -17.61 -24.61 -32.45
N ARG A 738 -18.11 -25.85 -32.49
CA ARG A 738 -17.31 -27.08 -32.44
C ARG A 738 -16.28 -27.23 -33.56
N GLU A 739 -16.50 -26.61 -34.73
CA GLU A 739 -15.60 -26.70 -35.89
C GLU A 739 -14.40 -25.72 -35.82
N ASN A 740 -14.57 -24.54 -35.21
CA ASN A 740 -13.49 -23.57 -34.98
C ASN A 740 -12.67 -23.85 -33.69
N TYR A 741 -13.06 -24.89 -32.95
CA TYR A 741 -12.48 -25.30 -31.67
C TYR A 741 -10.99 -25.68 -31.75
N VAL A 742 -10.55 -26.25 -32.89
CA VAL A 742 -9.19 -26.78 -33.06
C VAL A 742 -8.13 -25.66 -33.05
N LEU A 743 -8.49 -24.46 -33.53
CA LEU A 743 -7.54 -23.35 -33.66
C LEU A 743 -7.16 -22.73 -32.29
N HIS A 744 -8.07 -22.82 -31.31
CA HIS A 744 -7.93 -22.21 -29.97
C HIS A 744 -7.84 -23.24 -28.83
N GLN A 745 -7.59 -24.51 -29.14
CA GLN A 745 -7.64 -25.61 -28.16
C GLN A 745 -6.73 -25.39 -26.95
N LEU A 746 -5.49 -24.90 -27.17
CA LEU A 746 -4.53 -24.65 -26.09
C LEU A 746 -5.01 -23.60 -25.10
N GLU A 747 -5.55 -22.48 -25.59
CA GLU A 747 -6.04 -21.36 -24.78
C GLU A 747 -7.27 -21.77 -23.95
N ILE A 748 -8.15 -22.58 -24.53
CA ILE A 748 -9.32 -23.15 -23.85
C ILE A 748 -8.89 -24.16 -22.77
N GLU A 749 -7.92 -25.03 -23.04
CA GLU A 749 -7.38 -25.98 -22.06
C GLU A 749 -6.66 -25.27 -20.90
N GLN A 750 -5.90 -24.21 -21.20
CA GLN A 750 -5.29 -23.33 -20.21
C GLN A 750 -6.36 -22.70 -19.30
N PHE A 751 -7.41 -22.11 -19.89
CA PHE A 751 -8.49 -21.51 -19.12
C PHE A 751 -9.25 -22.52 -18.25
N LYS A 752 -9.58 -23.71 -18.79
CA LYS A 752 -10.23 -24.79 -18.02
C LYS A 752 -9.40 -25.22 -16.80
N LEU A 753 -8.09 -25.39 -16.97
CA LEU A 753 -7.20 -25.72 -15.87
C LEU A 753 -7.08 -24.56 -14.87
N ALA A 754 -6.94 -23.32 -15.33
CA ALA A 754 -6.89 -22.14 -14.47
C ALA A 754 -8.19 -21.96 -13.65
N PHE A 755 -9.35 -22.18 -14.26
CA PHE A 755 -10.65 -22.18 -13.59
C PHE A 755 -10.74 -23.27 -12.53
N TRP A 756 -10.36 -24.51 -12.86
CA TRP A 756 -10.36 -25.63 -11.91
C TRP A 756 -9.40 -25.40 -10.74
N LEU A 757 -8.24 -24.79 -11.00
CA LEU A 757 -7.29 -24.39 -9.95
C LEU A 757 -7.88 -23.30 -9.05
N SER A 758 -8.57 -22.32 -9.62
CA SER A 758 -9.24 -21.24 -8.87
C SER A 758 -10.34 -21.78 -7.97
N SER A 759 -11.23 -22.63 -8.49
CA SER A 759 -12.37 -23.17 -7.74
C SER A 759 -11.95 -24.04 -6.55
N HIS A 760 -10.77 -24.66 -6.63
CA HIS A 760 -10.22 -25.53 -5.59
C HIS A 760 -9.00 -24.93 -4.87
N ALA A 761 -8.68 -23.65 -5.07
CA ALA A 761 -7.42 -23.02 -4.63
C ALA A 761 -7.11 -23.23 -3.14
N VAL A 762 -8.18 -23.26 -2.35
CA VAL A 762 -8.18 -23.48 -0.91
C VAL A 762 -7.71 -24.88 -0.51
N THR A 763 -8.21 -25.91 -1.20
CA THR A 763 -8.05 -27.32 -0.83
C THR A 763 -6.85 -27.95 -1.51
N LEU A 764 -6.43 -27.41 -2.65
CA LEU A 764 -5.30 -27.92 -3.44
C LEU A 764 -4.00 -28.11 -2.64
N PRO A 765 -3.55 -27.17 -1.78
CA PRO A 765 -2.33 -27.36 -0.98
C PRO A 765 -2.33 -28.59 -0.06
N LYS A 766 -3.51 -29.18 0.19
CA LYS A 766 -3.72 -30.27 1.15
C LYS A 766 -3.66 -31.65 0.52
N LEU A 767 -3.66 -31.72 -0.81
CA LEU A 767 -3.59 -32.96 -1.57
C LEU A 767 -2.28 -33.72 -1.28
N ASP A 768 -2.30 -35.02 -1.53
CA ASP A 768 -1.11 -35.84 -1.40
C ASP A 768 -0.01 -35.39 -2.37
N ALA A 769 1.25 -35.57 -1.95
CA ALA A 769 2.41 -35.12 -2.71
C ALA A 769 2.44 -35.71 -4.14
N ALA A 770 1.95 -36.94 -4.31
CA ALA A 770 1.85 -37.58 -5.62
C ALA A 770 0.81 -36.88 -6.52
N THR A 771 -0.38 -36.59 -6.01
CA THR A 771 -1.46 -35.89 -6.74
C THR A 771 -1.05 -34.46 -7.08
N LEU A 772 -0.48 -33.73 -6.12
CA LEU A 772 0.08 -32.39 -6.32
C LEU A 772 1.11 -32.36 -7.45
N TYR A 773 2.03 -33.32 -7.45
CA TYR A 773 3.06 -33.41 -8.48
C TYR A 773 2.48 -33.73 -9.87
N LYS A 774 1.43 -34.55 -9.97
CA LYS A 774 0.74 -34.79 -11.25
C LYS A 774 0.10 -33.50 -11.78
N ILE A 775 -0.61 -32.76 -10.93
CA ILE A 775 -1.21 -31.47 -11.28
C ILE A 775 -0.12 -30.47 -11.70
N GLU A 776 0.99 -30.41 -10.95
CA GLU A 776 2.16 -29.59 -11.27
C GLU A 776 2.70 -29.87 -12.68
N ARG A 777 2.80 -31.14 -13.09
CA ARG A 777 3.24 -31.51 -14.44
C ARG A 777 2.27 -31.07 -15.53
N HIS A 778 0.96 -31.05 -15.25
CA HIS A 778 -0.03 -30.50 -16.21
C HIS A 778 0.09 -28.98 -16.33
N ILE A 779 0.37 -28.28 -15.23
CA ILE A 779 0.66 -26.84 -15.25
C ILE A 779 1.91 -26.57 -16.10
N ASP A 780 3.00 -27.32 -15.89
CA ASP A 780 4.24 -27.15 -16.68
C ASP A 780 4.07 -27.49 -18.16
N LYS A 781 3.13 -28.38 -18.50
CA LYS A 781 2.84 -28.76 -19.89
C LYS A 781 2.04 -27.67 -20.62
N LEU A 782 1.07 -27.05 -19.94
CA LEU A 782 0.11 -26.14 -20.57
C LEU A 782 0.53 -24.67 -20.52
N PHE A 783 1.27 -24.24 -19.49
CA PHE A 783 1.62 -22.84 -19.28
C PHE A 783 3.10 -22.55 -19.52
N ARG A 784 3.43 -21.29 -19.81
CA ARG A 784 4.84 -20.88 -19.89
C ARG A 784 5.49 -20.98 -18.50
N PRO A 785 6.82 -21.15 -18.38
CA PRO A 785 7.49 -21.35 -17.09
C PRO A 785 7.18 -20.28 -16.03
N ALA A 786 6.99 -19.02 -16.42
CA ALA A 786 6.67 -17.94 -15.50
C ALA A 786 5.20 -17.95 -15.03
N GLU A 787 4.26 -18.30 -15.91
CA GLU A 787 2.84 -18.48 -15.61
C GLU A 787 2.65 -19.74 -14.74
N ALA A 788 3.33 -20.82 -15.10
CA ALA A 788 3.39 -22.07 -14.34
C ALA A 788 3.92 -21.84 -12.91
N ALA A 789 5.03 -21.12 -12.76
CA ALA A 789 5.58 -20.79 -11.45
C ALA A 789 4.60 -19.97 -10.57
N ALA A 790 3.80 -19.09 -11.18
CA ALA A 790 2.76 -18.35 -10.47
C ALA A 790 1.61 -19.28 -10.05
N LEU A 791 1.05 -20.07 -10.97
CA LEU A 791 -0.06 -21.00 -10.67
C LEU A 791 0.33 -22.09 -9.66
N LYS A 792 1.58 -22.55 -9.67
CA LYS A 792 2.11 -23.48 -8.66
C LYS A 792 2.06 -22.94 -7.23
N LYS A 793 1.97 -21.62 -7.02
CA LYS A 793 1.75 -21.06 -5.67
C LYS A 793 0.38 -21.42 -5.11
N ILE A 794 -0.59 -21.74 -5.94
CA ILE A 794 -1.88 -22.29 -5.49
C ILE A 794 -1.67 -23.67 -4.87
N LEU A 795 -0.79 -24.48 -5.47
CA LEU A 795 -0.45 -25.82 -4.96
C LEU A 795 0.47 -25.74 -3.73
N TYR A 796 1.41 -24.79 -3.74
CA TYR A 796 2.43 -24.62 -2.71
C TYR A 796 2.46 -23.16 -2.24
N PRO A 797 1.52 -22.75 -1.36
CA PRO A 797 1.40 -21.36 -0.93
C PRO A 797 2.67 -20.91 -0.20
N GLU A 798 3.22 -19.78 -0.65
CA GLU A 798 4.42 -19.18 -0.09
C GLU A 798 4.12 -18.65 1.32
N ARG A 799 4.88 -19.13 2.31
CA ARG A 799 4.90 -18.52 3.65
C ARG A 799 6.06 -17.55 3.68
N GLN A 800 5.83 -16.31 4.08
CA GLN A 800 6.94 -15.38 4.33
C GLN A 800 7.67 -15.83 5.60
N PRO A 801 8.85 -16.46 5.47
CA PRO A 801 9.56 -16.94 6.64
C PRO A 801 10.09 -15.74 7.43
N SER A 802 10.18 -15.89 8.75
CA SER A 802 10.84 -14.89 9.59
C SER A 802 12.25 -14.60 9.10
N ILE A 803 12.73 -13.37 9.31
CA ILE A 803 14.07 -12.95 8.86
C ILE A 803 15.14 -13.88 9.47
N ALA A 804 14.95 -14.31 10.73
CA ALA A 804 15.80 -15.31 11.37
C ALA A 804 15.81 -16.66 10.62
N PHE A 805 14.64 -17.17 10.23
CA PHE A 805 14.58 -18.40 9.45
C PHE A 805 15.28 -18.24 8.10
N GLN A 806 15.12 -17.11 7.42
CA GLN A 806 15.80 -16.85 6.15
C GLN A 806 17.33 -16.82 6.28
N LEU A 807 17.86 -16.18 7.33
CA LEU A 807 19.30 -16.09 7.60
C LEU A 807 19.97 -17.47 7.65
N PHE A 808 19.34 -18.42 8.34
CA PHE A 808 19.87 -19.78 8.46
C PHE A 808 19.49 -20.67 7.26
N SER A 809 18.26 -20.56 6.75
CA SER A 809 17.77 -21.44 5.70
C SER A 809 18.42 -21.19 4.33
N ILE A 810 18.71 -19.94 3.95
CA ILE A 810 19.32 -19.61 2.64
C ILE A 810 20.63 -20.39 2.43
N PRO A 811 21.65 -20.32 3.31
CA PRO A 811 22.88 -21.11 3.14
C PRO A 811 22.64 -22.60 3.33
N LEU A 812 21.85 -23.02 4.33
CA LEU A 812 21.64 -24.44 4.64
C LEU A 812 20.88 -25.19 3.54
N THR A 813 20.03 -24.52 2.78
CA THR A 813 19.25 -25.13 1.69
C THR A 813 20.06 -25.38 0.41
N TYR A 814 21.33 -24.97 0.32
CA TYR A 814 22.25 -25.42 -0.74
C TYR A 814 22.70 -26.87 -0.54
N ILE A 815 22.85 -27.31 0.71
CA ILE A 815 23.26 -28.69 1.05
C ILE A 815 22.29 -29.72 0.44
N PRO A 816 20.96 -29.67 0.69
CA PRO A 816 20.03 -30.60 0.07
C PRO A 816 19.89 -30.41 -1.45
N ALA A 817 20.10 -29.20 -1.99
CA ALA A 817 20.02 -28.96 -3.43
C ALA A 817 21.18 -29.64 -4.19
N VAL A 818 22.41 -29.54 -3.66
CA VAL A 818 23.58 -30.24 -4.20
C VAL A 818 23.43 -31.74 -4.02
N LEU A 819 22.95 -32.19 -2.85
CA LEU A 819 22.69 -33.61 -2.60
C LEU A 819 21.64 -34.19 -3.56
N ARG A 820 20.55 -33.44 -3.84
CA ARG A 820 19.51 -33.82 -4.82
C ARG A 820 20.11 -34.00 -6.21
N LEU A 821 21.02 -33.12 -6.65
CA LEU A 821 21.72 -33.26 -7.93
C LEU A 821 22.55 -34.55 -7.99
N VAL A 822 23.27 -34.87 -6.91
CA VAL A 822 24.05 -36.12 -6.80
C VAL A 822 23.12 -37.34 -6.87
N VAL A 823 22.01 -37.33 -6.13
CA VAL A 823 21.01 -38.43 -6.14
C VAL A 823 20.34 -38.56 -7.51
N ALA A 824 20.06 -37.45 -8.19
CA ALA A 824 19.42 -37.44 -9.51
C ALA A 824 20.27 -38.14 -10.59
N LEU A 825 21.61 -38.14 -10.48
CA LEU A 825 22.50 -38.92 -11.35
C LEU A 825 22.22 -40.42 -11.22
N PHE A 826 22.08 -40.91 -9.98
CA PHE A 826 21.75 -42.31 -9.71
C PHE A 826 20.32 -42.66 -10.16
N LEU A 827 19.35 -41.78 -9.93
CA LEU A 827 17.97 -41.97 -10.39
C LEU A 827 17.87 -42.02 -11.93
N THR A 828 18.64 -41.19 -12.62
CA THR A 828 18.72 -41.17 -14.09
C THR A 828 19.24 -42.50 -14.62
N LEU A 829 20.31 -43.04 -14.01
CA LEU A 829 20.85 -44.35 -14.35
C LEU A 829 19.83 -45.48 -14.10
N ALA A 830 19.14 -45.44 -12.95
CA ALA A 830 18.10 -46.41 -12.61
C ALA A 830 16.89 -46.33 -13.55
N ALA A 831 16.46 -45.13 -13.94
CA ALA A 831 15.37 -44.92 -14.89
C ALA A 831 15.71 -45.44 -16.29
N TRP A 832 16.98 -45.31 -16.69
CA TRP A 832 17.50 -45.84 -17.95
C TRP A 832 17.50 -47.38 -17.96
N ILE A 833 17.93 -48.01 -16.86
CA ILE A 833 17.89 -49.46 -16.66
C ILE A 833 16.44 -49.98 -16.68
N ASN A 834 15.51 -49.24 -16.07
CA ASN A 834 14.09 -49.61 -16.01
C ASN A 834 13.28 -49.25 -17.27
N LYS A 835 13.91 -48.74 -18.32
CA LYS A 835 13.28 -48.35 -19.60
C LYS A 835 12.11 -47.36 -19.44
N ASN A 836 12.23 -46.43 -18.49
CA ASN A 836 11.27 -45.34 -18.34
C ASN A 836 11.31 -44.42 -19.59
N PRO A 837 10.18 -43.81 -20.01
CA PRO A 837 10.11 -43.02 -21.24
C PRO A 837 10.97 -41.76 -21.23
N HIS A 838 11.22 -41.16 -20.05
CA HIS A 838 12.01 -39.94 -19.92
C HIS A 838 13.13 -40.08 -18.87
N PRO A 839 14.18 -40.87 -19.14
CA PRO A 839 15.19 -41.24 -18.15
C PRO A 839 16.05 -40.06 -17.68
N LEU A 840 16.18 -38.98 -18.47
CA LEU A 840 17.01 -37.80 -18.17
C LEU A 840 16.29 -36.71 -17.35
N ASN A 841 14.96 -36.77 -17.23
CA ASN A 841 14.17 -35.77 -16.49
C ASN A 841 14.56 -35.59 -15.01
N PRO A 842 14.94 -36.64 -14.25
CA PRO A 842 15.42 -36.48 -12.87
C PRO A 842 16.61 -35.50 -12.78
N LEU A 843 17.60 -35.65 -13.67
CA LEU A 843 18.77 -34.78 -13.71
C LEU A 843 18.43 -33.37 -14.19
N ALA A 844 17.59 -33.25 -15.22
CA ALA A 844 17.15 -31.96 -15.75
C ALA A 844 16.41 -31.13 -14.68
N ASN A 845 15.51 -31.76 -13.92
CA ASN A 845 14.76 -31.10 -12.84
C ASN A 845 15.66 -30.68 -11.68
N ALA A 846 16.59 -31.54 -11.25
CA ALA A 846 17.55 -31.21 -10.19
C ALA A 846 18.49 -30.06 -10.60
N PHE A 847 18.96 -30.04 -11.85
CA PHE A 847 19.79 -28.95 -12.39
C PHE A 847 19.01 -27.65 -12.50
N THR A 848 17.78 -27.69 -13.01
CA THR A 848 16.90 -26.53 -13.12
C THR A 848 16.61 -25.94 -11.72
N SER A 849 16.32 -26.79 -10.74
CA SER A 849 16.11 -26.36 -9.34
C SER A 849 17.34 -25.67 -8.73
N LEU A 850 18.55 -26.18 -8.98
CA LEU A 850 19.79 -25.55 -8.51
C LEU A 850 20.07 -24.21 -9.23
N LYS A 851 19.86 -24.17 -10.54
CA LYS A 851 20.00 -22.95 -11.35
C LYS A 851 19.04 -21.86 -10.91
N ASP A 852 17.78 -22.21 -10.68
CA ASP A 852 16.74 -21.27 -10.23
C ASP A 852 17.10 -20.70 -8.85
N LYS A 853 17.61 -21.56 -7.94
CA LYS A 853 18.10 -21.14 -6.63
C LYS A 853 19.28 -20.15 -6.73
N LEU A 854 20.28 -20.47 -7.55
CA LEU A 854 21.45 -19.60 -7.78
C LEU A 854 21.02 -18.25 -8.37
N SER A 855 20.13 -18.28 -9.37
CA SER A 855 19.57 -17.07 -9.98
C SER A 855 18.82 -16.23 -8.95
N LYS A 856 18.03 -16.88 -8.08
CA LYS A 856 17.27 -16.23 -7.01
C LYS A 856 18.18 -15.50 -6.04
N ASP A 857 19.18 -16.17 -5.49
CA ASP A 857 20.07 -15.55 -4.50
C ASP A 857 20.99 -14.49 -5.12
N LEU A 858 21.47 -14.68 -6.36
CA LEU A 858 22.24 -13.64 -7.07
C LEU A 858 21.39 -12.40 -7.33
N SER A 859 20.11 -12.58 -7.69
CA SER A 859 19.19 -11.46 -7.89
C SER A 859 18.97 -10.67 -6.59
N ARG A 860 18.86 -11.35 -5.44
CA ARG A 860 18.73 -10.71 -4.12
C ARG A 860 19.93 -9.82 -3.78
N ILE A 861 21.15 -10.33 -3.99
CA ILE A 861 22.38 -9.56 -3.76
C ILE A 861 22.43 -8.34 -4.66
N LEU A 862 22.07 -8.49 -5.93
CA LEU A 862 22.11 -7.41 -6.90
C LEU A 862 21.06 -6.33 -6.59
N VAL A 863 19.86 -6.74 -6.18
CA VAL A 863 18.79 -5.85 -5.70
C VAL A 863 19.25 -5.07 -4.46
N ALA A 864 19.82 -5.77 -3.48
CA ALA A 864 20.38 -5.15 -2.28
C ALA A 864 21.47 -4.14 -2.65
N PHE A 865 22.37 -4.47 -3.57
CA PHE A 865 23.39 -3.53 -4.04
C PHE A 865 22.78 -2.27 -4.68
N THR A 866 21.77 -2.43 -5.56
CA THR A 866 21.08 -1.30 -6.18
C THR A 866 20.38 -0.42 -5.13
N TYR A 867 19.71 -1.02 -4.14
CA TYR A 867 19.12 -0.26 -3.04
C TYR A 867 20.18 0.45 -2.20
N ALA A 868 21.31 -0.19 -1.90
CA ALA A 868 22.40 0.46 -1.17
C ALA A 868 22.95 1.68 -1.94
N CYS A 869 23.12 1.57 -3.26
CA CYS A 869 23.47 2.71 -4.11
C CYS A 869 22.40 3.82 -4.05
N PHE A 870 21.11 3.45 -4.04
CA PHE A 870 20.00 4.40 -3.91
C PHE A 870 20.03 5.14 -2.56
N VAL A 871 20.28 4.45 -1.45
CA VAL A 871 20.38 5.12 -0.14
C VAL A 871 21.59 6.06 -0.08
N CYS A 872 22.75 5.63 -0.57
CA CYS A 872 23.92 6.50 -0.66
C CYS A 872 23.63 7.76 -1.50
N PHE A 873 22.90 7.60 -2.60
CA PHE A 873 22.46 8.72 -3.42
C PHE A 873 21.43 9.61 -2.68
N ASN A 874 20.44 9.03 -2.00
CA ASN A 874 19.44 9.77 -1.23
C ASN A 874 20.11 10.66 -0.19
N ILE A 875 21.07 10.12 0.56
CA ILE A 875 21.88 10.87 1.54
C ILE A 875 22.62 12.03 0.85
N GLY A 876 23.31 11.77 -0.27
CA GLY A 876 24.03 12.80 -1.01
C GLY A 876 23.13 13.88 -1.61
N SER A 877 21.99 13.47 -2.19
CA SER A 877 20.99 14.37 -2.78
C SER A 877 20.30 15.23 -1.73
N SER A 878 20.15 14.73 -0.50
CA SER A 878 19.50 15.46 0.58
C SER A 878 20.29 16.69 1.00
N ILE A 879 21.63 16.61 1.02
CA ILE A 879 22.48 17.78 1.27
C ILE A 879 22.27 18.84 0.18
N ILE A 880 22.16 18.41 -1.08
CA ILE A 880 21.89 19.30 -2.22
C ILE A 880 20.47 19.89 -2.13
N LYS A 881 19.46 19.07 -1.76
CA LYS A 881 18.07 19.49 -1.54
C LYS A 881 18.03 20.59 -0.47
N VAL A 882 18.74 20.43 0.66
CA VAL A 882 18.81 21.42 1.75
C VAL A 882 19.39 22.75 1.28
N PHE A 883 20.53 22.70 0.60
CA PHE A 883 21.15 23.91 0.05
C PHE A 883 20.20 24.61 -0.94
N SER A 884 19.63 23.82 -1.86
CA SER A 884 18.66 24.27 -2.86
C SER A 884 17.43 24.91 -2.23
N TYR A 885 16.88 24.30 -1.18
CA TYR A 885 15.70 24.78 -0.47
C TYR A 885 15.98 26.01 0.38
N THR A 886 17.13 26.06 1.07
CA THR A 886 17.52 27.23 1.85
C THR A 886 17.73 28.43 0.94
N THR A 887 18.46 28.23 -0.17
CA THR A 887 18.66 29.25 -1.20
C THR A 887 17.32 29.69 -1.78
N ASN A 888 16.39 28.76 -2.08
CA ASN A 888 15.05 29.11 -2.56
C ASN A 888 14.24 29.89 -1.52
N MET A 889 14.31 29.55 -0.24
CA MET A 889 13.63 30.30 0.81
C MET A 889 14.19 31.73 0.93
N ILE A 890 15.51 31.89 0.89
CA ILE A 890 16.18 33.21 0.95
C ILE A 890 15.81 34.03 -0.29
N ILE A 891 15.93 33.44 -1.48
CA ILE A 891 15.57 34.09 -2.74
C ILE A 891 14.09 34.45 -2.75
N GLY A 892 13.19 33.55 -2.36
CA GLY A 892 11.76 33.80 -2.29
C GLY A 892 11.40 34.94 -1.34
N ARG A 893 12.10 35.07 -0.20
CA ARG A 893 11.92 36.18 0.74
C ARG A 893 12.46 37.50 0.22
N ILE A 894 13.64 37.50 -0.41
CA ILE A 894 14.20 38.69 -1.05
C ILE A 894 13.30 39.11 -2.22
N ALA A 895 12.88 38.16 -3.04
CA ALA A 895 12.00 38.37 -4.18
C ALA A 895 10.62 38.89 -3.74
N ALA A 896 10.09 38.40 -2.61
CA ALA A 896 8.89 38.96 -2.02
C ALA A 896 9.04 40.45 -1.75
N LEU A 897 10.19 40.97 -1.28
CA LEU A 897 10.43 42.42 -1.09
C LEU A 897 10.26 43.24 -2.38
N PHE A 898 10.38 42.61 -3.55
CA PHE A 898 10.29 43.23 -4.87
C PHE A 898 9.05 42.77 -5.68
N ASP A 899 8.06 42.11 -5.05
CA ASP A 899 6.88 41.48 -5.71
C ASP A 899 7.27 40.52 -6.86
N TRP A 900 8.42 39.87 -6.73
CA TRP A 900 8.92 38.89 -7.70
C TRP A 900 8.56 37.46 -7.25
N HIS A 901 8.08 36.64 -8.19
CA HIS A 901 7.61 35.26 -7.95
C HIS A 901 8.54 34.22 -8.62
N PRO A 902 9.73 33.93 -8.06
CA PRO A 902 10.69 32.98 -8.65
C PRO A 902 10.43 31.52 -8.31
N GLY A 903 9.49 31.22 -7.40
CA GLY A 903 9.29 29.89 -6.81
C GLY A 903 9.04 28.83 -7.87
N HIS A 904 8.10 29.08 -8.80
CA HIS A 904 7.81 28.18 -9.92
C HIS A 904 9.04 27.81 -10.76
N ALA A 905 9.81 28.80 -11.22
CA ALA A 905 10.97 28.57 -12.07
C ALA A 905 12.07 27.77 -11.35
N MET A 906 12.31 28.07 -10.06
CA MET A 906 13.30 27.36 -9.24
C MET A 906 12.92 25.90 -9.02
N HIS A 907 11.67 25.61 -8.67
CA HIS A 907 11.22 24.24 -8.46
C HIS A 907 11.18 23.43 -9.76
N ARG A 908 10.85 24.06 -10.89
CA ARG A 908 10.94 23.41 -12.20
C ARG A 908 12.38 22.99 -12.53
N PHE A 909 13.37 23.83 -12.20
CA PHE A 909 14.78 23.45 -12.34
C PHE A 909 15.14 22.25 -11.46
N PHE A 910 14.73 22.24 -10.18
CA PHE A 910 14.97 21.10 -9.29
C PHE A 910 14.27 19.83 -9.77
N GLY A 911 13.03 19.94 -10.26
CA GLY A 911 12.30 18.83 -10.86
C GLY A 911 13.04 18.23 -12.06
N ALA A 912 13.56 19.08 -12.96
CA ALA A 912 14.33 18.62 -14.12
C ALA A 912 15.63 17.87 -13.72
N VAL A 913 16.37 18.42 -12.75
CA VAL A 913 17.58 17.76 -12.20
C VAL A 913 17.22 16.41 -11.58
N HIS A 914 16.17 16.37 -10.76
CA HIS A 914 15.73 15.15 -10.10
C HIS A 914 15.30 14.09 -11.12
N THR A 915 14.48 14.44 -12.11
CA THR A 915 14.04 13.49 -13.15
C THR A 915 15.22 12.92 -13.96
N LYS A 916 16.25 13.75 -14.23
CA LYS A 916 17.45 13.30 -14.93
C LYS A 916 18.23 12.26 -14.13
N ILE A 917 18.37 12.48 -12.82
CA ILE A 917 19.09 11.54 -11.95
C ILE A 917 18.29 10.24 -11.79
N ARG A 918 16.97 10.34 -11.61
CA ARG A 918 16.09 9.16 -11.55
C ARG A 918 16.23 8.30 -12.80
N GLY A 919 16.23 8.92 -13.99
CA GLY A 919 16.47 8.21 -15.25
C GLY A 919 17.83 7.50 -15.34
N MET A 920 18.88 8.07 -14.70
CA MET A 920 20.20 7.43 -14.60
C MET A 920 20.18 6.22 -13.65
N MET A 921 19.45 6.29 -12.53
CA MET A 921 19.31 5.18 -11.59
C MET A 921 18.47 4.03 -12.15
N GLU A 922 17.39 4.33 -12.86
CA GLU A 922 16.59 3.31 -13.56
C GLU A 922 17.37 2.62 -14.69
N TRP A 923 18.38 3.28 -15.26
CA TRP A 923 19.31 2.64 -16.19
C TRP A 923 20.21 1.59 -15.51
N LEU A 924 20.58 1.80 -14.24
CA LEU A 924 21.39 0.87 -13.45
C LEU A 924 20.58 -0.30 -12.87
N TYR A 925 19.25 -0.23 -12.86
CA TYR A 925 18.40 -1.24 -12.23
C TYR A 925 18.35 -2.54 -13.08
N PRO A 926 18.69 -3.71 -12.52
CA PRO A 926 18.86 -4.95 -13.28
C PRO A 926 17.52 -5.70 -13.50
N VAL A 927 16.53 -5.01 -14.09
CA VAL A 927 15.13 -5.47 -14.23
C VAL A 927 15.01 -6.91 -14.76
N ARG A 928 15.82 -7.26 -15.76
CA ARG A 928 15.76 -8.58 -16.43
C ARG A 928 16.14 -9.73 -15.50
N ILE A 929 17.13 -9.53 -14.63
CA ILE A 929 17.64 -10.56 -13.72
C ILE A 929 16.61 -10.81 -12.61
N ILE A 930 16.03 -9.73 -12.06
CA ILE A 930 15.07 -9.79 -10.95
C ILE A 930 13.75 -10.41 -11.40
N LYS A 931 13.27 -10.06 -12.60
CA LYS A 931 12.00 -10.57 -13.12
C LYS A 931 12.03 -12.10 -13.27
N ASN A 932 13.16 -12.72 -13.63
CA ASN A 932 13.26 -14.18 -13.75
C ASN A 932 13.04 -14.93 -12.43
N VAL A 933 13.13 -14.24 -11.30
CA VAL A 933 13.05 -14.82 -9.96
C VAL A 933 11.71 -14.51 -9.30
N VAL A 934 11.13 -13.34 -9.58
CA VAL A 934 9.82 -12.96 -9.06
C VAL A 934 8.70 -13.53 -9.95
N SER A 935 7.77 -14.24 -9.32
CA SER A 935 6.57 -14.82 -9.95
C SER A 935 5.33 -13.96 -9.64
N ALA A 936 4.42 -13.88 -10.61
CA ALA A 936 3.16 -13.14 -10.49
C ALA A 936 2.23 -13.77 -9.45
N SER A 937 1.20 -13.01 -9.06
CA SER A 937 0.03 -13.55 -8.35
C SER A 937 -0.68 -14.56 -9.25
N PRO A 938 -1.11 -15.72 -8.73
CA PRO A 938 -1.94 -16.65 -9.50
C PRO A 938 -3.23 -16.00 -10.00
N ALA A 939 -3.80 -15.08 -9.20
CA ALA A 939 -5.02 -14.37 -9.54
C ALA A 939 -4.88 -13.54 -10.82
N HIS A 940 -3.73 -12.90 -11.00
CA HIS A 940 -3.41 -12.18 -12.22
C HIS A 940 -3.44 -13.10 -13.45
N ILE A 941 -2.76 -14.24 -13.38
CA ILE A 941 -2.67 -15.20 -14.49
C ILE A 941 -4.05 -15.78 -14.84
N ILE A 942 -4.85 -16.13 -13.83
CA ILE A 942 -6.20 -16.66 -14.05
C ILE A 942 -7.06 -15.66 -14.82
N ARG A 943 -7.01 -14.38 -14.44
CA ARG A 943 -7.77 -13.31 -15.11
C ARG A 943 -7.26 -13.01 -16.52
N GLU A 944 -5.96 -13.12 -16.76
CA GLU A 944 -5.38 -12.96 -18.09
C GLU A 944 -5.93 -14.04 -19.05
N HIS A 945 -6.02 -15.29 -18.58
CA HIS A 945 -6.65 -16.36 -19.34
C HIS A 945 -8.18 -16.22 -19.46
N GLU A 946 -8.87 -15.67 -18.47
CA GLU A 946 -10.31 -15.33 -18.55
C GLU A 946 -10.55 -14.28 -19.65
N ALA A 947 -9.76 -13.20 -19.68
CA ALA A 947 -9.86 -12.17 -20.72
C ALA A 947 -9.52 -12.71 -22.11
N SER A 948 -8.48 -13.54 -22.21
CA SER A 948 -8.15 -14.24 -23.46
C SER A 948 -9.29 -15.15 -23.92
N TYR A 949 -9.98 -15.82 -23.00
CA TYR A 949 -11.12 -16.67 -23.32
C TYR A 949 -12.33 -15.85 -23.81
N HIS A 950 -12.62 -14.72 -23.17
CA HIS A 950 -13.70 -13.83 -23.62
C HIS A 950 -13.45 -13.25 -25.01
N SER A 951 -12.22 -12.85 -25.33
CA SER A 951 -11.90 -12.33 -26.67
C SER A 951 -12.06 -13.39 -27.76
N ILE A 952 -11.76 -14.66 -27.45
CA ILE A 952 -12.04 -15.80 -28.34
C ILE A 952 -13.55 -15.99 -28.51
N LEU A 953 -14.34 -15.89 -27.43
CA LEU A 953 -15.79 -15.98 -27.55
C LEU A 953 -16.39 -14.86 -28.40
N GLU A 954 -15.86 -13.64 -28.29
CA GLU A 954 -16.28 -12.50 -29.11
C GLU A 954 -15.88 -12.67 -30.58
N SER A 955 -14.66 -13.15 -30.86
CA SER A 955 -14.22 -13.41 -32.23
C SER A 955 -15.03 -14.52 -32.89
N LEU A 956 -15.36 -15.59 -32.15
CA LEU A 956 -16.22 -16.67 -32.63
C LEU A 956 -17.65 -16.20 -32.90
N LYS A 957 -18.20 -15.31 -32.06
CA LYS A 957 -19.51 -14.66 -32.30
C LYS A 957 -19.49 -13.77 -33.54
N ALA A 958 -18.42 -13.00 -33.76
CA ALA A 958 -18.28 -12.13 -34.91
C ALA A 958 -18.23 -12.92 -36.24
N VAL A 959 -17.53 -14.06 -36.27
CA VAL A 959 -17.48 -14.96 -37.43
C VAL A 959 -18.85 -15.56 -37.77
N ASP A 960 -19.67 -15.87 -36.76
CA ASP A 960 -21.06 -16.32 -36.95
C ASP A 960 -21.97 -15.22 -37.51
N THR A 961 -21.63 -13.95 -37.26
CA THR A 961 -22.42 -12.80 -37.75
C THR A 961 -22.06 -12.45 -39.20
N ASP A 962 -20.77 -12.50 -39.57
CA ASP A 962 -20.30 -12.29 -40.95
C ASP A 962 -20.72 -13.41 -41.92
N SER A 963 -20.89 -14.64 -41.42
CA SER A 963 -21.41 -15.77 -42.20
C SER A 963 -22.92 -15.73 -42.46
N PHE A 964 -23.65 -14.89 -41.72
CA PHE A 964 -25.08 -14.64 -41.96
C PHE A 964 -25.31 -13.49 -42.97
N GLU A 965 -24.46 -12.47 -43.00
CA GLU A 965 -24.59 -11.34 -43.95
C GLU A 965 -24.14 -11.68 -45.38
N THR A 966 -23.43 -12.78 -45.60
CA THR A 966 -22.99 -13.23 -46.93
C THR A 966 -23.94 -14.22 -47.62
N SER A 967 -25.14 -14.46 -47.05
CA SER A 967 -26.12 -15.40 -47.59
C SER A 967 -27.29 -14.78 -48.37
N ASP A 968 -27.29 -13.46 -48.59
CA ASP A 968 -28.33 -12.75 -49.36
C ASP A 968 -27.74 -11.83 -50.45
N GLU A 969 -26.87 -12.36 -51.32
CA GLU A 969 -26.69 -11.78 -52.66
C GLU A 969 -26.64 -12.88 -53.74
N THR A 970 -27.74 -12.98 -54.48
CA THR A 970 -27.84 -13.69 -55.75
C THR A 970 -26.80 -13.19 -56.78
N PRO A 971 -26.24 -14.06 -57.63
CA PRO A 971 -25.23 -13.68 -58.59
C PRO A 971 -25.86 -13.14 -59.88
N SER A 972 -25.40 -11.98 -60.36
CA SER A 972 -25.48 -11.64 -61.78
C SER A 972 -24.18 -11.01 -62.28
N SER A 973 -23.43 -11.86 -62.99
CA SER A 973 -22.59 -11.60 -64.16
C SER A 973 -21.48 -10.53 -64.14
N GLU A 974 -20.26 -11.07 -64.24
CA GLU A 974 -19.25 -10.76 -65.26
C GLU A 974 -18.38 -9.49 -65.15
N ALA A 975 -17.12 -9.76 -64.78
CA ALA A 975 -15.91 -9.49 -65.55
C ALA A 975 -15.42 -8.03 -65.70
N ASN A 976 -14.35 -7.66 -65.00
CA ASN A 976 -12.97 -7.78 -65.53
C ASN A 976 -11.91 -7.07 -64.67
N TYR A 977 -10.74 -7.71 -64.68
CA TYR A 977 -9.40 -7.34 -64.21
C TYR A 977 -8.94 -5.86 -64.34
N SER A 978 -8.46 -5.31 -63.20
CA SER A 978 -7.12 -4.72 -62.91
C SER A 978 -6.57 -3.50 -63.73
N PRO A 979 -5.40 -2.89 -63.40
CA PRO A 979 -4.95 -2.19 -62.17
C PRO A 979 -4.24 -0.82 -62.47
N PHE A 980 -3.67 -0.18 -61.43
CA PHE A 980 -2.48 0.74 -61.40
C PHE A 980 -2.56 2.30 -61.44
N PHE A 981 -1.74 2.86 -60.52
CA PHE A 981 -1.01 4.17 -60.44
C PHE A 981 -1.81 5.50 -60.40
N SER A 982 -1.89 6.15 -59.24
CA SER A 982 -1.00 7.21 -58.69
C SER A 982 -1.08 8.58 -59.36
N THR A 983 -1.37 9.62 -58.56
CA THR A 983 -0.55 10.83 -58.29
C THR A 983 -1.41 12.10 -58.07
N ASN A 984 -0.91 12.93 -57.14
CA ASN A 984 -1.03 14.39 -57.03
C ASN A 984 -2.37 15.02 -56.57
N ALA A 985 -2.37 15.40 -55.28
CA ALA A 985 -2.37 16.77 -54.75
C ALA A 985 -3.28 17.89 -55.36
N PRO A 986 -3.70 18.88 -54.52
CA PRO A 986 -4.98 19.65 -54.54
C PRO A 986 -4.82 21.02 -55.30
N PRO A 987 -5.65 22.09 -55.20
CA PRO A 987 -6.74 22.43 -54.26
C PRO A 987 -7.95 23.23 -54.83
N GLU A 988 -8.75 23.79 -53.91
CA GLU A 988 -9.48 25.07 -53.96
C GLU A 988 -11.00 25.14 -54.21
N HIS A 989 -11.63 25.90 -53.27
CA HIS A 989 -12.77 26.81 -53.42
C HIS A 989 -14.16 26.21 -53.72
N GLN A 990 -15.29 26.72 -53.22
CA GLN A 990 -15.73 27.68 -52.20
C GLN A 990 -17.28 27.61 -52.28
N LYS A 991 -17.99 28.07 -51.23
CA LYS A 991 -19.39 28.56 -51.26
C LYS A 991 -20.51 27.51 -51.40
N THR A 992 -21.71 27.63 -50.82
CA THR A 992 -22.38 28.44 -49.78
C THR A 992 -23.81 27.88 -49.70
N CYS A 993 -24.55 28.23 -48.63
CA CYS A 993 -26.02 28.16 -48.50
C CYS A 993 -26.60 26.77 -48.17
N ALA A 994 -27.63 26.60 -47.34
CA ALA A 994 -28.39 27.49 -46.47
C ALA A 994 -29.31 26.61 -45.62
N SER A 995 -29.39 26.90 -44.32
CA SER A 995 -30.62 27.00 -43.51
C SER A 995 -31.73 25.94 -43.68
N VAL A 996 -31.95 25.14 -42.65
CA VAL A 996 -33.31 24.89 -42.11
C VAL A 996 -33.21 24.78 -40.60
N THR A 997 -33.72 25.79 -39.91
CA THR A 997 -34.21 25.75 -38.53
C THR A 997 -35.52 24.96 -38.50
N LEU A 998 -35.73 24.14 -37.46
CA LEU A 998 -37.04 24.00 -36.83
C LEU A 998 -36.85 23.53 -35.38
N ASP A 999 -37.27 24.44 -34.50
CA ASP A 999 -37.41 24.35 -33.05
C ASP A 999 -38.61 23.48 -32.62
N CYS A 1000 -38.68 23.27 -31.30
CA CYS A 1000 -39.77 22.73 -30.47
C CYS A 1000 -39.81 21.21 -30.31
N GLY A 1001 -39.86 20.62 -29.12
CA GLY A 1001 -40.00 21.16 -27.76
C GLY A 1001 -40.32 20.02 -26.79
N SER A 1002 -39.89 20.20 -25.54
CA SER A 1002 -40.46 19.67 -24.28
C SER A 1002 -41.11 18.28 -24.25
N PHE A 1003 -40.49 17.35 -23.52
CA PHE A 1003 -41.02 16.82 -22.24
C PHE A 1003 -39.87 16.40 -21.33
#